data_AF-A0A2E9XAF8-F1
#
_entry.id   AF-A0A2E9XAF8-F1
#
_cell.length_a   1.000
_cell.length_b   1.000
_cell.length_c   1.000
_cell.angle_alpha   90.00
_cell.angle_beta   90.00
_cell.angle_gamma   90.00
#
_symmetry.space_group_name_H-M   'P 1'
#
loop_
_entity.id
_entity.type
_entity.pdbx_description
1 polymer ?
#
loop_
_entity_poly.entity_id
_entity_poly.type
_entity_poly.pdbx_seq_one_letter_code
_entity_poly.pdbx_strand_id
1 'polypeptide(L)'
;MVGSLGQSVVSAMKSDRDTLRDDLIQRIGFSPDPFQLKAFDSIDANESVLVAAPTSSGKTLVAEYGILVALARGQTVIYTTPIKALSNQKMKDLSKWLGKENVGLLTGDNSIRGDAAVVVMTTEVLRNMIYAASDRLEDLGLVILDEVHYLQDPYRGPVWEEVIIQLPKHVNLVCLSATVSNADEVSDWISAVRGYCACVVERTRPVALHDHYLLYEKGSRRLREFRTLSDGFPNPEVERYLAKAGGARQRDGRQRGSRAGRPRRAEILRHLDDRNQLPAIIFIFSRKGCEEAVRSCVDQGVTFLDGRQQRVVEAIAEEHCAGLTDEDLALLGYHEWLEGLQCGVAAHHAGMVAPFKEAVEDCFAAGLIKTVFATETLALGVNLPARSVVIEQISRFRGEGHVALTASEYAQLTGRAGRRGIDSIGHAYTLWSPYESYQQIAELAANKDFELDSSFRPTYNMAVNLMAQKNRDDAIDLLQLSFAQYRSNRRVAGWMRKMENAREKLRVNESKLDATQHRESTEQRPNVIGSGQLNKSLKKIKPGSLITHNRQSGHRLLLVIGTSTRRDGTTRLRVVTTRGKTLLVTSSDFEELPEVLDQVALPKPFAPNRREFQRAASNAMKRHIIEKEISLATPDPKNNRAIIGNKEVQRKAANARIDIRVLENQIRTADGGLGRTLDLIIEVLEKFDCVKGWSLRPAGQRLQRVFNESDLLIVLCIEHGCFDGLDPSSLAGLVSLLTYEHRSRVEPPSPWYPNAMLRTRAKSIDRLWAKLRVEESKRGLSVTRSPDPTLFSAVHGWAAGHSLDEVLDEDFLVAGDFVRHIKQVVDLLSQIAEVATNSETARAARQSIKALDRGVVAIATRLGENEASEVATIQDGEPT
;
A
#
# COMPACT_ATOMS: atom_id res chain seq x y z
N MET A 1 44.84 -12.53 -8.92
CA MET A 1 44.10 -13.73 -9.39
C MET A 1 42.84 -13.28 -10.13
N VAL A 2 43.00 -12.73 -11.35
CA VAL A 2 41.92 -12.04 -12.10
C VAL A 2 41.48 -12.83 -13.35
N GLY A 3 42.00 -14.05 -13.54
CA GLY A 3 41.83 -14.82 -14.79
C GLY A 3 40.69 -15.83 -14.86
N SER A 4 39.82 -16.01 -13.84
CA SER A 4 38.82 -17.10 -13.83
C SER A 4 37.36 -16.65 -13.95
N LEU A 5 37.06 -15.35 -14.05
CA LEU A 5 35.69 -14.83 -13.94
C LEU A 5 34.83 -15.01 -15.21
N GLY A 6 35.45 -15.11 -16.39
CA GLY A 6 34.74 -15.37 -17.66
C GLY A 6 34.43 -16.85 -17.95
N GLN A 7 34.90 -17.77 -17.10
CA GLN A 7 34.64 -19.22 -17.26
C GLN A 7 33.32 -19.67 -16.60
N SER A 8 32.62 -18.82 -15.84
CA SER A 8 31.54 -19.26 -14.93
C SER A 8 30.27 -19.73 -15.65
N VAL A 9 29.81 -19.06 -16.70
CA VAL A 9 28.59 -19.46 -17.44
C VAL A 9 28.85 -20.70 -18.30
N VAL A 10 30.01 -20.76 -18.98
CA VAL A 10 30.41 -21.91 -19.80
C VAL A 10 30.72 -23.14 -18.94
N SER A 11 31.25 -22.94 -17.72
CA SER A 11 31.43 -24.00 -16.70
C SER A 11 30.10 -24.49 -16.16
N ALA A 12 29.16 -23.58 -15.85
CA ALA A 12 27.82 -23.93 -15.37
C ALA A 12 27.01 -24.72 -16.40
N MET A 13 27.16 -24.42 -17.69
CA MET A 13 26.51 -25.16 -18.79
C MET A 13 26.98 -26.63 -18.93
N LYS A 14 27.99 -27.07 -18.18
CA LYS A 14 28.57 -28.43 -18.26
C LYS A 14 28.74 -29.13 -16.91
N SER A 15 28.34 -28.52 -15.79
CA SER A 15 28.58 -29.05 -14.44
C SER A 15 27.38 -29.78 -13.85
N ASP A 16 27.63 -30.75 -12.95
CA ASP A 16 26.60 -31.45 -12.19
C ASP A 16 26.05 -30.55 -11.06
N ARG A 17 24.81 -30.80 -10.61
CA ARG A 17 24.06 -29.92 -9.69
C ARG A 17 24.76 -29.70 -8.35
N ASP A 18 25.32 -30.75 -7.76
CA ASP A 18 26.04 -30.65 -6.48
C ASP A 18 27.26 -29.73 -6.61
N THR A 19 27.93 -29.77 -7.77
CA THR A 19 29.05 -28.86 -8.11
C THR A 19 28.59 -27.40 -8.17
N LEU A 20 27.42 -27.10 -8.74
CA LEU A 20 26.90 -25.73 -8.84
C LEU A 20 26.63 -25.11 -7.46
N ARG A 21 26.07 -25.92 -6.55
CA ARG A 21 25.79 -25.51 -5.18
C ARG A 21 27.08 -25.23 -4.42
N ASP A 22 28.06 -26.12 -4.52
CA ASP A 22 29.36 -25.96 -3.88
C ASP A 22 30.14 -24.77 -4.45
N ASP A 23 30.15 -24.57 -5.77
CA ASP A 23 30.78 -23.44 -6.44
C ASP A 23 30.16 -22.11 -5.99
N LEU A 24 28.83 -22.04 -5.87
CA LEU A 24 28.14 -20.86 -5.37
C LEU A 24 28.52 -20.57 -3.91
N ILE A 25 28.54 -21.60 -3.05
CA ILE A 25 28.90 -21.48 -1.63
C ILE A 25 30.37 -21.02 -1.49
N GLN A 26 31.27 -21.55 -2.30
CA GLN A 26 32.67 -21.10 -2.33
C GLN A 26 32.79 -19.63 -2.77
N ARG A 27 32.03 -19.22 -3.80
CA ARG A 27 32.02 -17.83 -4.29
C ARG A 27 31.60 -16.84 -3.22
N ILE A 28 30.54 -17.14 -2.47
CA ILE A 28 30.01 -16.21 -1.46
C ILE A 28 30.87 -16.17 -0.19
N GLY A 29 31.66 -17.20 0.09
CA GLY A 29 32.59 -17.24 1.21
C GLY A 29 31.94 -17.36 2.60
N PHE A 30 30.64 -17.67 2.67
CA PHE A 30 29.91 -17.94 3.91
C PHE A 30 28.88 -19.05 3.71
N SER A 31 28.51 -19.72 4.80
CA SER A 31 27.49 -20.79 4.77
C SER A 31 26.09 -20.19 4.59
N PRO A 32 25.27 -20.71 3.65
CA PRO A 32 23.88 -20.30 3.53
C PRO A 32 23.06 -20.61 4.78
N ASP A 33 22.08 -19.75 5.07
CA ASP A 33 21.13 -19.94 6.16
C ASP A 33 20.20 -21.14 5.88
N PRO A 34 19.63 -21.80 6.90
CA PRO A 34 18.79 -22.99 6.71
C PRO A 34 17.59 -22.78 5.77
N PHE A 35 16.99 -21.58 5.75
CA PHE A 35 15.89 -21.28 4.84
C PHE A 35 16.36 -21.19 3.38
N GLN A 36 17.58 -20.71 3.14
CA GLN A 36 18.17 -20.66 1.79
C GLN A 36 18.44 -22.07 1.27
N LEU A 37 18.96 -22.97 2.12
CA LEU A 37 19.17 -24.37 1.77
C LEU A 37 17.85 -25.08 1.40
N LYS A 38 16.78 -24.85 2.18
CA LYS A 38 15.45 -25.38 1.84
C LYS A 38 14.95 -24.88 0.48
N ALA A 39 15.19 -23.62 0.16
CA ALA A 39 14.81 -23.06 -1.13
C ALA A 39 15.65 -23.66 -2.28
N PHE A 40 16.95 -23.92 -2.05
CA PHE A 40 17.80 -24.62 -3.00
C PHE A 40 17.28 -26.03 -3.28
N ASP A 41 16.86 -26.76 -2.25
CA ASP A 41 16.34 -28.13 -2.41
C ASP A 41 15.10 -28.16 -3.33
N SER A 42 14.20 -27.16 -3.23
CA SER A 42 13.06 -27.01 -4.15
C SER A 42 13.49 -26.67 -5.58
N ILE A 43 14.50 -25.79 -5.75
CA ILE A 43 15.06 -25.45 -7.07
C ILE A 43 15.71 -26.70 -7.72
N ASP A 44 16.41 -27.51 -6.92
CA ASP A 44 17.00 -28.77 -7.35
C ASP A 44 15.93 -29.78 -7.79
N ALA A 45 14.81 -29.83 -7.07
CA ALA A 45 13.63 -30.62 -7.44
C ALA A 45 12.89 -30.09 -8.70
N ASN A 46 13.36 -28.99 -9.30
CA ASN A 46 12.71 -28.30 -10.40
C ASN A 46 11.29 -27.81 -10.06
N GLU A 47 11.10 -27.37 -8.82
CA GLU A 47 9.84 -26.85 -8.31
C GLU A 47 9.92 -25.31 -8.19
N SER A 48 8.75 -24.67 -8.25
CA SER A 48 8.66 -23.24 -7.91
C SER A 48 8.79 -23.04 -6.40
N VAL A 49 9.31 -21.88 -5.98
CA VAL A 49 9.49 -21.57 -4.56
C VAL A 49 9.15 -20.12 -4.23
N LEU A 50 8.39 -19.92 -3.15
CA LEU A 50 8.14 -18.62 -2.52
C LEU A 50 8.97 -18.50 -1.24
N VAL A 51 9.86 -17.51 -1.21
CA VAL A 51 10.69 -17.18 -0.06
C VAL A 51 10.20 -15.88 0.58
N ALA A 52 9.55 -15.98 1.74
CA ALA A 52 9.15 -14.85 2.56
C ALA A 52 10.13 -14.67 3.73
N ALA A 53 11.02 -13.68 3.62
CA ALA A 53 12.05 -13.42 4.63
C ALA A 53 12.29 -11.92 4.82
N PRO A 54 12.78 -11.46 6.00
CA PRO A 54 12.99 -10.04 6.25
C PRO A 54 13.92 -9.41 5.21
N THR A 55 13.82 -8.10 5.01
CA THR A 55 14.81 -7.35 4.23
C THR A 55 16.21 -7.56 4.81
N SER A 56 17.22 -7.58 3.93
CA SER A 56 18.61 -7.89 4.28
C SER A 56 18.90 -9.33 4.77
N SER A 57 17.93 -10.26 4.65
CA SER A 57 18.12 -11.69 4.98
C SER A 57 18.87 -12.50 3.92
N GLY A 58 19.34 -11.88 2.83
CA GLY A 58 20.09 -12.58 1.79
C GLY A 58 19.21 -13.38 0.80
N LYS A 59 17.95 -12.98 0.60
CA LYS A 59 17.03 -13.60 -0.37
C LYS A 59 17.61 -13.69 -1.78
N THR A 60 18.42 -12.71 -2.17
CA THR A 60 19.09 -12.66 -3.49
C THR A 60 19.89 -13.92 -3.79
N LEU A 61 20.47 -14.57 -2.77
CA LEU A 61 21.22 -15.82 -2.98
C LEU A 61 20.34 -16.95 -3.56
N VAL A 62 19.04 -16.99 -3.22
CA VAL A 62 18.09 -17.97 -3.77
C VAL A 62 17.85 -17.72 -5.26
N ALA A 63 17.71 -16.45 -5.65
CA ALA A 63 17.60 -16.07 -7.06
C ALA A 63 18.88 -16.39 -7.85
N GLU A 64 20.05 -16.10 -7.28
CA GLU A 64 21.34 -16.43 -7.90
C GLU A 64 21.49 -17.94 -8.13
N TYR A 65 21.12 -18.77 -7.15
CA TYR A 65 21.14 -20.22 -7.33
C TYR A 65 20.17 -20.69 -8.42
N GLY A 66 18.95 -20.15 -8.44
CA GLY A 66 17.97 -20.42 -9.50
C GLY A 66 18.51 -20.09 -10.89
N ILE A 67 19.19 -18.95 -11.05
CA ILE A 67 19.83 -18.55 -12.31
C ILE A 67 20.84 -19.60 -12.75
N LEU A 68 21.75 -20.03 -11.85
CA LEU A 68 22.77 -21.03 -12.18
C LEU A 68 22.14 -22.35 -12.65
N VAL A 69 21.14 -22.85 -11.93
CA VAL A 69 20.47 -24.11 -12.25
C VAL A 69 19.72 -24.04 -13.58
N ALA A 70 19.07 -22.92 -13.89
CA ALA A 70 18.39 -22.72 -15.17
C ALA A 70 19.37 -22.64 -16.35
N LEU A 71 20.45 -21.86 -16.20
CA LEU A 71 21.49 -21.74 -17.23
C LEU A 71 22.22 -23.07 -17.47
N ALA A 72 22.46 -23.87 -16.43
CA ALA A 72 23.06 -25.20 -16.54
C ALA A 72 22.18 -26.18 -17.37
N ARG A 73 20.87 -25.93 -17.44
CA ARG A 73 19.91 -26.68 -18.25
C ARG A 73 19.75 -26.12 -19.67
N GLY A 74 20.52 -25.10 -20.04
CA GLY A 74 20.41 -24.42 -21.33
C GLY A 74 19.15 -23.56 -21.46
N GLN A 75 18.51 -23.19 -20.35
CA GLN A 75 17.29 -22.37 -20.35
C GLN A 75 17.64 -20.90 -20.15
N THR A 76 16.75 -20.02 -20.62
CA THR A 76 16.85 -18.58 -20.34
C THR A 76 16.16 -18.20 -19.04
N VAL A 77 16.55 -17.05 -18.49
CA VAL A 77 16.04 -16.54 -17.21
C VAL A 77 15.57 -15.10 -17.35
N ILE A 78 14.41 -14.80 -16.77
CA ILE A 78 13.92 -13.42 -16.62
C ILE A 78 13.92 -13.04 -15.15
N TYR A 79 14.61 -11.94 -14.81
CA TYR A 79 14.57 -11.33 -13.48
C TYR A 79 13.65 -10.12 -13.51
N THR A 80 12.51 -10.19 -12.85
CA THR A 80 11.58 -9.07 -12.77
C THR A 80 11.76 -8.27 -11.49
N THR A 81 11.66 -6.95 -11.61
CA THR A 81 11.61 -6.04 -10.46
C THR A 81 10.41 -5.09 -10.59
N PRO A 82 9.85 -4.60 -9.46
CA PRO A 82 8.71 -3.69 -9.51
C PRO A 82 9.09 -2.26 -9.95
N ILE A 83 10.37 -1.88 -9.95
CA ILE A 83 10.81 -0.48 -10.18
C ILE A 83 12.08 -0.45 -11.03
N LYS A 84 12.12 0.46 -12.02
CA LYS A 84 13.27 0.63 -12.93
C LYS A 84 14.63 0.80 -12.24
N ALA A 85 14.69 1.58 -11.16
CA ALA A 85 15.93 1.77 -10.39
C ALA A 85 16.48 0.42 -9.87
N LEU A 86 15.60 -0.47 -9.40
CA LEU A 86 16.00 -1.80 -8.96
C LEU A 86 16.41 -2.67 -10.17
N SER A 87 15.73 -2.56 -11.31
CA SER A 87 16.16 -3.24 -12.54
C SER A 87 17.58 -2.84 -12.96
N ASN A 88 17.91 -1.55 -12.96
CA ASN A 88 19.25 -1.07 -13.28
C ASN A 88 20.29 -1.59 -12.28
N GLN A 89 19.98 -1.54 -10.98
CA GLN A 89 20.88 -2.07 -9.96
C GLN A 89 21.12 -3.57 -10.14
N LYS A 90 20.06 -4.36 -10.35
CA LYS A 90 20.17 -5.81 -10.54
C LYS A 90 20.91 -6.16 -11.82
N MET A 91 20.72 -5.39 -12.89
CA MET A 91 21.50 -5.52 -14.11
C MET A 91 23.00 -5.34 -13.84
N LYS A 92 23.39 -4.31 -13.08
CA LYS A 92 24.79 -4.04 -12.69
C LYS A 92 25.37 -5.18 -11.85
N ASP A 93 24.64 -5.63 -10.83
CA ASP A 93 25.06 -6.71 -9.93
C ASP A 93 25.23 -8.05 -10.67
N LEU A 94 24.26 -8.42 -11.52
CA LEU A 94 24.31 -9.65 -12.31
C LEU A 94 25.38 -9.57 -13.40
N SER A 95 25.56 -8.43 -14.06
CA SER A 95 26.61 -8.25 -15.08
C SER A 95 28.02 -8.39 -14.50
N LYS A 96 28.24 -7.88 -13.28
CA LYS A 96 29.52 -8.04 -12.56
C LYS A 96 29.83 -9.50 -12.27
N TRP A 97 28.80 -10.32 -12.10
CA TRP A 97 28.95 -11.73 -11.73
C TRP A 97 28.99 -12.68 -12.94
N LEU A 98 28.04 -12.54 -13.87
CA LEU A 98 27.83 -13.47 -15.00
C LEU A 98 28.54 -13.03 -16.29
N GLY A 99 29.17 -11.85 -16.29
CA GLY A 99 29.66 -11.23 -17.52
C GLY A 99 28.60 -10.37 -18.19
N LYS A 100 29.02 -9.29 -18.85
CA LYS A 100 28.12 -8.30 -19.44
C LYS A 100 27.33 -8.85 -20.61
N GLU A 101 27.96 -9.70 -21.40
CA GLU A 101 27.42 -10.36 -22.60
C GLU A 101 26.25 -11.30 -22.27
N ASN A 102 26.19 -11.84 -21.05
CA ASN A 102 25.17 -12.80 -20.64
C ASN A 102 23.97 -12.15 -19.95
N VAL A 103 24.01 -10.84 -19.71
CA VAL A 103 22.94 -10.11 -19.01
C VAL A 103 22.43 -8.93 -19.85
N GLY A 104 21.11 -8.85 -19.97
CA GLY A 104 20.38 -7.78 -20.65
C GLY A 104 19.42 -7.03 -19.73
N LEU A 105 18.95 -5.88 -20.20
CA LEU A 105 17.96 -5.03 -19.52
C LEU A 105 16.85 -4.65 -20.50
N LEU A 106 15.60 -4.93 -20.14
CA LEU A 106 14.42 -4.43 -20.84
C LEU A 106 13.53 -3.63 -19.88
N THR A 107 13.47 -2.31 -20.07
CA THR A 107 12.49 -1.44 -19.41
C THR A 107 11.64 -0.77 -20.49
N GLY A 108 10.57 -0.05 -20.09
CA GLY A 108 9.73 0.66 -21.08
C GLY A 108 10.49 1.72 -21.91
N ASP A 109 11.64 2.17 -21.45
CA ASP A 109 12.48 3.20 -22.07
C ASP A 109 13.83 2.70 -22.59
N ASN A 110 14.40 1.62 -22.03
CA ASN A 110 15.72 1.12 -22.41
C ASN A 110 15.64 -0.34 -22.86
N SER A 111 16.35 -0.68 -23.92
CA SER A 111 16.54 -2.05 -24.39
C SER A 111 18.03 -2.30 -24.62
N ILE A 112 18.64 -3.08 -23.74
CA ILE A 112 20.07 -3.41 -23.76
C ILE A 112 20.20 -4.92 -23.81
N ARG A 113 20.80 -5.46 -24.88
CA ARG A 113 21.03 -6.91 -25.06
C ARG A 113 19.79 -7.73 -24.70
N GLY A 114 18.65 -7.36 -25.30
CA GLY A 114 17.38 -8.05 -25.06
C GLY A 114 17.42 -9.53 -25.38
N ASP A 115 18.45 -9.98 -26.11
CA ASP A 115 18.74 -11.35 -26.51
C ASP A 115 19.56 -12.19 -25.51
N ALA A 116 20.07 -11.59 -24.44
CA ALA A 116 20.90 -12.26 -23.43
C ALA A 116 20.21 -13.45 -22.73
N ALA A 117 21.02 -14.35 -22.17
CA ALA A 117 20.56 -15.54 -21.45
C ALA A 117 19.81 -15.19 -20.16
N VAL A 118 20.22 -14.11 -19.49
CA VAL A 118 19.54 -13.54 -18.32
C VAL A 118 19.08 -12.12 -18.66
N VAL A 119 17.79 -11.84 -18.57
CA VAL A 119 17.25 -10.50 -18.84
C VAL A 119 16.57 -9.94 -17.60
N VAL A 120 17.06 -8.79 -17.13
CA VAL A 120 16.41 -8.02 -16.08
C VAL A 120 15.34 -7.12 -16.72
N MET A 121 14.13 -7.10 -16.19
CA MET A 121 13.06 -6.26 -16.72
C MET A 121 12.06 -5.82 -15.66
N THR A 122 11.16 -4.88 -16.00
CA THR A 122 10.01 -4.61 -15.13
C THR A 122 8.90 -5.63 -15.38
N THR A 123 8.02 -5.83 -14.40
CA THR A 123 6.91 -6.79 -14.50
C THR A 123 5.98 -6.48 -15.69
N GLU A 124 5.81 -5.20 -16.04
CA GLU A 124 4.98 -4.77 -17.18
C GLU A 124 5.56 -5.21 -18.53
N VAL A 125 6.88 -5.19 -18.69
CA VAL A 125 7.54 -5.65 -19.92
C VAL A 125 7.29 -7.15 -20.11
N LEU A 126 7.43 -7.95 -19.04
CA LEU A 126 7.13 -9.37 -19.10
C LEU A 126 5.66 -9.64 -19.45
N ARG A 127 4.71 -8.93 -18.82
CA ARG A 127 3.28 -9.04 -19.17
C ARG A 127 3.04 -8.73 -20.66
N ASN A 128 3.67 -7.67 -21.18
CA ASN A 128 3.52 -7.30 -22.59
C ASN A 128 4.07 -8.39 -23.52
N MET A 129 5.19 -9.04 -23.16
CA MET A 129 5.74 -10.17 -23.91
C MET A 129 4.77 -11.38 -23.93
N ILE A 130 4.09 -11.64 -22.83
CA ILE A 130 3.05 -12.68 -22.73
C ILE A 130 1.88 -12.35 -23.66
N TYR A 131 1.39 -11.11 -23.66
CA TYR A 131 0.31 -10.70 -24.56
C TYR A 131 0.72 -10.70 -26.04
N ALA A 132 1.98 -10.39 -26.33
CA ALA A 132 2.54 -10.44 -27.67
C ALA A 132 2.87 -11.87 -28.14
N ALA A 133 2.72 -12.89 -27.27
CA ALA A 133 3.14 -14.27 -27.52
C ALA A 133 4.59 -14.34 -28.04
N SER A 134 5.50 -13.63 -27.36
CA SER A 134 6.89 -13.53 -27.79
C SER A 134 7.59 -14.90 -27.80
N ASP A 135 8.29 -15.20 -28.90
CA ASP A 135 9.12 -16.41 -29.06
C ASP A 135 10.15 -16.59 -27.93
N ARG A 136 10.54 -15.52 -27.24
CA ARG A 136 11.44 -15.58 -26.08
C ARG A 136 10.89 -16.40 -24.92
N LEU A 137 9.58 -16.62 -24.88
CA LEU A 137 8.93 -17.42 -23.84
C LEU A 137 9.04 -18.93 -24.10
N GLU A 138 9.51 -19.36 -25.28
CA GLU A 138 9.64 -20.78 -25.63
C GLU A 138 10.79 -21.46 -24.87
N ASP A 139 11.95 -20.80 -24.79
CA ASP A 139 13.15 -21.31 -24.09
C ASP A 139 13.26 -20.81 -22.64
N LEU A 140 12.20 -20.21 -22.11
CA LEU A 140 12.17 -19.64 -20.76
C LEU A 140 12.05 -20.75 -19.71
N GLY A 141 13.07 -20.92 -18.87
CA GLY A 141 13.05 -21.92 -17.80
C GLY A 141 12.59 -21.37 -16.46
N LEU A 142 12.97 -20.12 -16.17
CA LEU A 142 12.83 -19.52 -14.85
C LEU A 142 12.44 -18.04 -14.94
N VAL A 143 11.47 -17.66 -14.11
CA VAL A 143 11.17 -16.26 -13.82
C VAL A 143 11.43 -16.00 -12.34
N ILE A 144 12.28 -15.01 -12.05
CA ILE A 144 12.48 -14.48 -10.71
C ILE A 144 11.54 -13.31 -10.52
N LEU A 145 10.73 -13.42 -9.49
CA LEU A 145 9.70 -12.51 -9.07
C LEU A 145 10.19 -11.81 -7.79
N ASP A 146 10.86 -10.66 -7.91
CA ASP A 146 11.44 -9.95 -6.76
C ASP A 146 10.45 -8.96 -6.12
N GLU A 147 10.47 -8.85 -4.80
CA GLU A 147 9.57 -7.99 -4.02
C GLU A 147 8.06 -8.31 -4.23
N VAL A 148 7.68 -9.60 -4.24
CA VAL A 148 6.30 -10.09 -4.51
C VAL A 148 5.20 -9.45 -3.64
N HIS A 149 5.54 -8.90 -2.48
CA HIS A 149 4.61 -8.12 -1.67
C HIS A 149 4.11 -6.83 -2.34
N TYR A 150 4.66 -6.45 -3.49
CA TYR A 150 4.08 -5.47 -4.41
C TYR A 150 2.79 -5.92 -5.08
N LEU A 151 2.38 -7.19 -4.94
CA LEU A 151 1.11 -7.68 -5.44
C LEU A 151 -0.11 -6.92 -4.87
N GLN A 152 0.04 -6.28 -3.71
CA GLN A 152 -1.00 -5.42 -3.12
C GLN A 152 -1.03 -3.99 -3.66
N ASP A 153 -0.06 -3.60 -4.50
CA ASP A 153 -0.01 -2.27 -5.09
C ASP A 153 -1.23 -2.06 -6.02
N PRO A 154 -2.00 -0.97 -5.87
CA PRO A 154 -3.23 -0.76 -6.66
C PRO A 154 -3.04 -0.72 -8.18
N TYR A 155 -1.84 -0.35 -8.65
CA TYR A 155 -1.56 -0.13 -10.06
C TYR A 155 -0.74 -1.27 -10.66
N ARG A 156 0.27 -1.75 -9.92
CA ARG A 156 1.20 -2.79 -10.37
C ARG A 156 0.74 -4.18 -9.98
N GLY A 157 0.05 -4.33 -8.86
CA GLY A 157 -0.43 -5.63 -8.37
C GLY A 157 -1.23 -6.44 -9.38
N PRO A 158 -2.13 -5.84 -10.20
CA PRO A 158 -2.81 -6.59 -11.25
C PRO A 158 -1.85 -7.24 -12.26
N VAL A 159 -0.79 -6.52 -12.65
CA VAL A 159 0.24 -7.00 -13.60
C VAL A 159 0.95 -8.24 -13.06
N TRP A 160 1.24 -8.27 -11.76
CA TRP A 160 1.87 -9.41 -11.10
C TRP A 160 1.02 -10.67 -11.18
N GLU A 161 -0.28 -10.56 -10.88
CA GLU A 161 -1.19 -11.68 -10.98
C GLU A 161 -1.36 -12.15 -12.43
N GLU A 162 -1.45 -11.23 -13.40
CA GLU A 162 -1.50 -11.57 -14.82
C GLU A 162 -0.29 -12.39 -15.26
N VAL A 163 0.92 -11.97 -14.87
CA VAL A 163 2.16 -12.69 -15.21
C VAL A 163 2.13 -14.09 -14.61
N ILE A 164 1.84 -14.23 -13.32
CA ILE A 164 1.79 -15.55 -12.66
C ILE A 164 0.78 -16.45 -13.36
N ILE A 165 -0.44 -15.97 -13.61
CA ILE A 165 -1.50 -16.78 -14.19
C ILE A 165 -1.18 -17.20 -15.63
N GLN A 166 -0.62 -16.30 -16.44
CA GLN A 166 -0.53 -16.47 -17.90
C GLN A 166 0.80 -17.03 -18.41
N LEU A 167 1.87 -17.05 -17.61
CA LEU A 167 3.15 -17.63 -18.04
C LEU A 167 2.96 -19.07 -18.60
N PRO A 168 3.81 -19.57 -19.49
CA PRO A 168 3.75 -20.98 -19.92
C PRO A 168 3.96 -21.93 -18.73
N LYS A 169 3.18 -23.01 -18.58
CA LYS A 169 3.20 -23.90 -17.39
C LYS A 169 4.57 -24.55 -17.10
N HIS A 170 5.43 -24.68 -18.11
CA HIS A 170 6.77 -25.24 -17.95
C HIS A 170 7.75 -24.28 -17.25
N VAL A 171 7.42 -22.99 -17.17
CA VAL A 171 8.25 -21.95 -16.54
C VAL A 171 8.10 -22.03 -15.02
N ASN A 172 9.22 -22.21 -14.33
CA ASN A 172 9.28 -22.19 -12.87
C ASN A 172 9.43 -20.77 -12.31
N LEU A 173 9.01 -20.59 -11.06
CA LEU A 173 9.04 -19.31 -10.36
C LEU A 173 9.95 -19.37 -9.14
N VAL A 174 10.81 -18.37 -8.99
CA VAL A 174 11.46 -18.04 -7.72
C VAL A 174 10.90 -16.70 -7.24
N CYS A 175 10.00 -16.75 -6.26
CA CYS A 175 9.29 -15.61 -5.72
C CYS A 175 9.99 -15.13 -4.44
N LEU A 176 10.49 -13.90 -4.41
CA LEU A 176 11.15 -13.30 -3.25
C LEU A 176 10.25 -12.24 -2.63
N SER A 177 10.00 -12.31 -1.33
CA SER A 177 9.16 -11.34 -0.63
C SER A 177 9.72 -10.96 0.74
N ALA A 178 9.32 -9.78 1.23
CA ALA A 178 9.39 -9.46 2.64
C ALA A 178 8.51 -10.44 3.45
N THR A 179 8.72 -10.51 4.76
CA THR A 179 7.96 -11.42 5.63
C THR A 179 6.48 -11.03 5.68
N VAL A 180 5.64 -11.73 4.91
CA VAL A 180 4.17 -11.61 4.95
C VAL A 180 3.58 -12.72 5.83
N SER A 181 2.52 -12.43 6.57
CA SER A 181 1.92 -13.40 7.51
C SER A 181 1.16 -14.52 6.80
N ASN A 182 0.66 -14.28 5.58
CA ASN A 182 -0.08 -15.23 4.75
C ASN A 182 0.75 -15.75 3.55
N ALA A 183 2.07 -15.89 3.71
CA ALA A 183 2.94 -16.46 2.66
C ALA A 183 2.42 -17.82 2.14
N ASP A 184 1.97 -18.68 3.06
CA ASP A 184 1.39 -19.99 2.71
C ASP A 184 0.18 -19.86 1.80
N GLU A 185 -0.69 -18.86 2.02
CA GLU A 185 -1.88 -18.62 1.18
C GLU A 185 -1.48 -18.20 -0.24
N VAL A 186 -0.42 -17.41 -0.38
CA VAL A 186 0.13 -17.00 -1.68
C VAL A 186 0.77 -18.20 -2.38
N SER A 187 1.53 -19.02 -1.66
CA SER A 187 2.15 -20.24 -2.20
C SER A 187 1.12 -21.28 -2.62
N ASP A 188 0.07 -21.47 -1.83
CA ASP A 188 -1.07 -22.34 -2.14
C ASP A 188 -1.78 -21.86 -3.41
N TRP A 189 -1.97 -20.54 -3.55
CA TRP A 189 -2.57 -19.95 -4.74
C TRP A 189 -1.71 -20.17 -5.98
N ILE A 190 -0.41 -19.86 -5.92
CA ILE A 190 0.53 -20.15 -7.02
C ILE A 190 0.48 -21.64 -7.35
N SER A 191 0.41 -22.50 -6.33
CA SER A 191 0.31 -23.96 -6.50
C SER A 191 -0.94 -24.38 -7.27
N ALA A 192 -2.09 -23.80 -6.93
CA ALA A 192 -3.36 -24.06 -7.60
C ALA A 192 -3.34 -23.58 -9.07
N VAL A 193 -2.62 -22.50 -9.35
CA VAL A 193 -2.54 -21.93 -10.70
C VAL A 193 -1.48 -22.65 -11.55
N ARG A 194 -0.34 -23.06 -10.99
CA ARG A 194 0.86 -23.44 -11.75
C ARG A 194 1.33 -24.87 -11.58
N GLY A 195 0.82 -25.58 -10.57
CA GLY A 195 1.51 -26.74 -10.02
C GLY A 195 2.37 -26.35 -8.83
N TYR A 196 2.90 -27.35 -8.12
CA TYR A 196 3.49 -27.20 -6.79
C TYR A 196 4.48 -26.01 -6.65
N CYS A 197 4.25 -25.18 -5.63
CA CYS A 197 5.12 -24.08 -5.22
C CYS A 197 5.42 -24.23 -3.73
N ALA A 198 6.69 -24.45 -3.40
CA ALA A 198 7.15 -24.59 -2.02
C ALA A 198 7.10 -23.24 -1.29
N CYS A 199 6.62 -23.24 -0.05
CA CYS A 199 6.63 -22.04 0.80
C CYS A 199 7.77 -22.13 1.82
N VAL A 200 8.69 -21.16 1.77
CA VAL A 200 9.82 -21.02 2.68
C VAL A 200 9.69 -19.69 3.43
N VAL A 201 9.39 -19.77 4.73
CA VAL A 201 9.21 -18.58 5.58
C VAL A 201 10.35 -18.49 6.61
N GLU A 202 11.04 -17.36 6.61
CA GLU A 202 11.97 -16.95 7.66
C GLU A 202 11.37 -15.73 8.39
N ARG A 203 11.35 -15.78 9.73
CA ARG A 203 10.81 -14.69 10.56
C ARG A 203 11.90 -13.97 11.36
N THR A 204 13.08 -14.57 11.42
CA THR A 204 14.22 -14.05 12.18
C THR A 204 15.03 -13.12 11.28
N ARG A 205 15.28 -11.91 11.78
CA ARG A 205 16.14 -10.97 11.09
C ARG A 205 17.61 -11.28 11.41
N PRO A 206 18.54 -11.24 10.43
CA PRO A 206 19.96 -11.48 10.71
C PRO A 206 20.57 -10.47 11.68
N VAL A 207 20.10 -9.22 11.63
CA VAL A 207 20.52 -8.13 12.50
C VAL A 207 19.34 -7.71 13.37
N ALA A 208 19.47 -7.84 14.69
CA ALA A 208 18.43 -7.47 15.63
C ALA A 208 18.09 -5.97 15.52
N LEU A 209 16.81 -5.62 15.62
CA LEU A 209 16.35 -4.24 15.56
C LEU A 209 16.01 -3.74 16.97
N HIS A 210 16.53 -2.56 17.31
CA HIS A 210 16.13 -1.82 18.50
C HIS A 210 15.29 -0.60 18.12
N ASP A 211 14.03 -0.60 18.56
CA ASP A 211 13.14 0.55 18.42
C ASP A 211 13.35 1.56 19.54
N HIS A 212 13.55 2.81 19.15
CA HIS A 212 13.82 3.95 20.00
C HIS A 212 12.80 5.07 19.76
N TYR A 213 12.39 5.72 20.84
CA TYR A 213 11.53 6.88 20.85
C TYR A 213 12.32 8.10 21.33
N LEU A 214 12.45 9.11 20.47
CA LEU A 214 13.31 10.26 20.70
C LEU A 214 12.51 11.55 20.81
N LEU A 215 12.74 12.31 21.87
CA LEU A 215 12.10 13.61 22.09
C LEU A 215 13.09 14.66 22.56
N TYR A 216 12.77 15.94 22.34
CA TYR A 216 13.52 17.05 22.90
C TYR A 216 12.93 17.47 24.24
N GLU A 217 13.70 17.39 25.33
CA GLU A 217 13.27 17.83 26.66
C GLU A 217 13.57 19.32 26.82
N LYS A 218 12.55 20.18 26.68
CA LYS A 218 12.74 21.64 26.68
C LYS A 218 13.34 22.18 27.98
N GLY A 219 13.10 21.52 29.11
CA GLY A 219 13.59 21.95 30.41
C GLY A 219 15.10 21.76 30.58
N SER A 220 15.64 20.65 30.07
CA SER A 220 17.07 20.30 30.15
C SER A 220 17.82 20.62 28.85
N ARG A 221 17.10 21.03 27.80
CA ARG A 221 17.63 21.40 26.48
C ARG A 221 18.49 20.29 25.84
N ARG A 222 18.04 19.04 25.99
CA ARG A 222 18.72 17.87 25.44
C ARG A 222 17.72 16.87 24.87
N LEU A 223 18.22 15.99 24.03
CA LEU A 223 17.48 14.84 23.56
C LEU A 223 17.33 13.81 24.66
N ARG A 224 16.15 13.20 24.71
CA ARG A 224 15.82 12.09 25.61
C ARG A 224 15.34 10.92 24.78
N GLU A 225 16.04 9.81 24.93
CA GLU A 225 15.81 8.56 24.22
C GLU A 225 15.17 7.56 25.18
N PHE A 226 14.18 6.82 24.69
CA PHE A 226 13.56 5.70 25.37
C PHE A 226 13.49 4.52 24.42
N ARG A 227 13.42 3.29 24.93
CA ARG A 227 12.96 2.17 24.09
C ARG A 227 11.49 2.38 23.74
N THR A 228 11.15 2.21 22.46
CA THR A 228 9.75 2.31 22.00
C THR A 228 8.91 1.19 22.60
N LEU A 229 9.48 0.00 22.75
CA LEU A 229 8.80 -1.15 23.35
C LEU A 229 9.57 -1.64 24.58
N SER A 230 8.84 -2.11 25.60
CA SER A 230 9.36 -2.89 26.72
C SER A 230 8.71 -4.27 26.65
N ASP A 231 9.51 -5.32 26.49
CA ASP A 231 9.03 -6.71 26.38
C ASP A 231 7.96 -6.93 25.29
N GLY A 232 8.08 -6.20 24.18
CA GLY A 232 7.14 -6.27 23.05
C GLY A 232 5.85 -5.45 23.22
N PHE A 233 5.67 -4.78 24.36
CA PHE A 233 4.52 -3.91 24.64
C PHE A 233 4.93 -2.43 24.66
N PRO A 234 3.97 -1.49 24.54
CA PRO A 234 4.25 -0.07 24.75
C PRO A 234 4.98 0.16 26.09
N ASN A 235 6.10 0.87 26.04
CA ASN A 235 6.94 1.19 27.19
C ASN A 235 6.21 2.14 28.16
N PRO A 236 5.88 1.68 29.39
CA PRO A 236 5.16 2.49 30.38
C PRO A 236 5.95 3.71 30.88
N GLU A 237 7.28 3.74 30.69
CA GLU A 237 8.09 4.92 31.03
C GLU A 237 7.80 6.09 30.10
N VAL A 238 7.61 5.83 28.80
CA VAL A 238 7.28 6.86 27.82
C VAL A 238 5.93 7.47 28.14
N GLU A 239 4.91 6.64 28.40
CA GLU A 239 3.57 7.09 28.77
C GLU A 239 3.60 7.94 30.05
N ARG A 240 4.28 7.47 31.10
CA ARG A 240 4.44 8.20 32.37
C ARG A 240 5.13 9.55 32.15
N TYR A 241 6.14 9.59 31.28
CA TYR A 241 6.85 10.81 30.96
C TYR A 241 5.96 11.79 30.18
N LEU A 242 5.29 11.34 29.13
CA LEU A 242 4.39 12.17 28.31
C LEU A 242 3.19 12.68 29.11
N ALA A 243 2.62 11.87 30.01
CA ALA A 243 1.55 12.30 30.91
C ALA A 243 2.02 13.42 31.86
N LYS A 244 3.24 13.34 32.39
CA LYS A 244 3.86 14.40 33.21
C LYS A 244 4.23 15.64 32.39
N ALA A 245 4.64 15.46 31.13
CA ALA A 245 5.04 16.53 30.23
C ALA A 245 3.86 17.30 29.61
N GLY A 246 2.72 16.62 29.42
CA GLY A 246 1.46 17.15 28.87
C GLY A 246 0.47 17.66 29.92
N GLY A 247 0.74 17.47 31.21
CA GLY A 247 -0.09 17.97 32.31
C GLY A 247 -0.03 19.50 32.45
N ALA A 248 -0.85 20.21 31.68
CA ALA A 248 -1.13 21.62 31.91
C ALA A 248 -1.89 21.79 33.24
N ARG A 249 -1.18 22.03 34.35
CA ARG A 249 -1.81 22.60 35.55
C ARG A 249 -2.20 24.04 35.23
N GLN A 250 -3.50 24.29 35.18
CA GLN A 250 -4.09 25.62 35.13
C GLN A 250 -3.86 26.29 36.49
N ARG A 251 -2.74 27.00 36.64
CA ARG A 251 -2.51 27.92 37.76
C ARG A 251 -2.00 29.23 37.16
N ASP A 252 -2.78 30.29 37.35
CA ASP A 252 -2.49 31.68 36.95
C ASP A 252 -2.41 32.00 35.45
N GLY A 253 -3.46 31.68 34.69
CA GLY A 253 -3.81 32.40 33.44
C GLY A 253 -2.82 32.33 32.25
N ARG A 254 -1.65 31.71 32.40
CA ARG A 254 -0.64 31.51 31.33
C ARG A 254 -0.54 30.02 30.99
N GLN A 255 -0.91 29.66 29.77
CA GLN A 255 -0.64 28.32 29.23
C GLN A 255 0.88 28.09 29.18
N ARG A 256 1.43 27.27 30.07
CA ARG A 256 2.78 26.70 29.89
C ARG A 256 2.67 25.59 28.85
N GLY A 257 3.35 25.74 27.71
CA GLY A 257 3.43 24.72 26.67
C GLY A 257 4.08 23.41 27.16
N SER A 258 3.82 22.31 26.44
CA SER A 258 4.39 20.98 26.73
C SER A 258 5.90 21.03 26.95
N ARG A 259 6.39 20.28 27.95
CA ARG A 259 7.83 20.11 28.23
C ARG A 259 8.55 19.26 27.19
N ALA A 260 7.82 18.49 26.39
CA ALA A 260 8.34 17.78 25.23
C ALA A 260 8.32 18.69 23.99
N GLY A 261 9.34 18.56 23.16
CA GLY A 261 9.48 19.23 21.86
C GLY A 261 9.99 18.26 20.81
N ARG A 262 9.90 18.68 19.56
CA ARG A 262 10.48 17.93 18.43
C ARG A 262 12.01 18.06 18.46
N PRO A 263 12.76 16.95 18.38
CA PRO A 263 14.21 16.97 18.12
C PRO A 263 14.55 17.78 16.87
N ARG A 264 15.60 18.62 16.93
CA ARG A 264 16.11 19.29 15.73
C ARG A 264 17.02 18.34 14.95
N ARG A 265 17.05 18.46 13.61
CA ARG A 265 17.83 17.58 12.73
C ARG A 265 19.31 17.52 13.12
N ALA A 266 19.99 18.67 13.27
CA ALA A 266 21.38 18.71 13.71
C ALA A 266 21.63 18.14 15.14
N GLU A 267 20.63 18.15 16.02
CA GLU A 267 20.73 17.49 17.34
C GLU A 267 20.63 15.97 17.21
N ILE A 268 19.73 15.49 16.34
CA ILE A 268 19.60 14.05 16.03
C ILE A 268 20.92 13.55 15.46
N LEU A 269 21.49 14.25 14.48
CA LEU A 269 22.72 13.84 13.83
C LEU A 269 23.89 13.71 14.82
N ARG A 270 24.09 14.71 15.68
CA ARG A 270 25.10 14.65 16.75
C ARG A 270 24.81 13.51 17.74
N HIS A 271 23.55 13.31 18.13
CA HIS A 271 23.16 12.23 19.03
C HIS A 271 23.48 10.84 18.47
N LEU A 272 23.31 10.64 17.17
CA LEU A 272 23.65 9.41 16.47
C LEU A 272 25.17 9.26 16.33
N ASP A 273 25.88 10.33 15.98
CA ASP A 273 27.34 10.33 15.83
C ASP A 273 28.04 10.01 17.15
N ASP A 274 27.66 10.68 18.25
CA ASP A 274 28.17 10.46 19.62
C ASP A 274 28.01 9.00 20.08
N ARG A 275 27.07 8.25 19.48
CA ARG A 275 26.78 6.84 19.78
C ARG A 275 27.34 5.87 18.74
N ASN A 276 28.10 6.35 17.74
CA ASN A 276 28.57 5.57 16.60
C ASN A 276 27.43 4.88 15.83
N GLN A 277 26.27 5.53 15.73
CA GLN A 277 25.06 4.98 15.11
C GLN A 277 24.87 5.45 13.65
N LEU A 278 25.85 6.17 13.09
CA LEU A 278 25.93 6.49 11.66
C LEU A 278 26.55 5.31 10.87
N PRO A 279 26.26 5.15 9.57
CA PRO A 279 25.41 6.02 8.75
C PRO A 279 23.92 5.84 9.04
N ALA A 280 23.12 6.90 8.79
CA ALA A 280 21.69 6.92 9.04
C ALA A 280 20.85 7.33 7.82
N ILE A 281 19.65 6.76 7.71
CA ILE A 281 18.62 7.23 6.77
C ILE A 281 17.51 7.88 7.58
N ILE A 282 17.19 9.14 7.26
CA ILE A 282 16.12 9.90 7.91
C ILE A 282 14.97 10.05 6.93
N PHE A 283 13.86 9.36 7.20
CA PHE A 283 12.68 9.39 6.35
C PHE A 283 11.82 10.63 6.61
N ILE A 284 11.64 11.42 5.56
CA ILE A 284 10.78 12.60 5.49
C ILE A 284 9.84 12.44 4.30
N PHE A 285 8.53 12.42 4.54
CA PHE A 285 7.52 12.22 3.48
C PHE A 285 7.22 13.50 2.68
N SER A 286 8.26 14.27 2.37
CA SER A 286 8.22 15.50 1.57
C SER A 286 9.56 15.68 0.86
N ARG A 287 9.53 15.85 -0.47
CA ARG A 287 10.73 16.08 -1.29
C ARG A 287 11.44 17.37 -0.89
N LYS A 288 10.68 18.49 -0.92
CA LYS A 288 11.12 19.78 -0.40
C LYS A 288 11.61 19.68 1.05
N GLY A 289 10.94 18.87 1.88
CA GLY A 289 11.36 18.64 3.26
C GLY A 289 12.71 17.94 3.41
N CYS A 290 13.12 17.11 2.44
CA CYS A 290 14.45 16.50 2.40
C CYS A 290 15.52 17.52 2.02
N GLU A 291 15.27 18.36 1.02
CA GLU A 291 16.20 19.44 0.62
C GLU A 291 16.37 20.48 1.73
N GLU A 292 15.27 20.93 2.33
CA GLU A 292 15.29 21.82 3.51
C GLU A 292 16.03 21.20 4.69
N ALA A 293 16.00 19.87 4.83
CA ALA A 293 16.74 19.17 5.87
C ALA A 293 18.26 19.26 5.67
N VAL A 294 18.73 19.10 4.44
CA VAL A 294 20.15 19.27 4.08
C VAL A 294 20.58 20.70 4.34
N ARG A 295 19.89 21.70 3.76
CA ARG A 295 20.21 23.12 3.94
C ARG A 295 20.27 23.50 5.42
N SER A 296 19.27 23.08 6.20
CA SER A 296 19.23 23.33 7.64
C SER A 296 20.41 22.73 8.41
N CYS A 297 20.98 21.61 7.95
CA CYS A 297 22.17 21.02 8.56
C CYS A 297 23.43 21.80 8.18
N VAL A 298 23.57 22.19 6.91
CA VAL A 298 24.66 23.02 6.40
C VAL A 298 24.70 24.38 7.13
N ASP A 299 23.56 25.08 7.20
CA ASP A 299 23.41 26.35 7.93
C ASP A 299 23.79 26.26 9.41
N GLN A 300 23.64 25.08 10.02
CA GLN A 300 23.99 24.80 11.41
C GLN A 300 25.43 24.31 11.58
N GLY A 301 26.23 24.29 10.51
CA GLY A 301 27.64 23.89 10.53
C GLY A 301 27.87 22.40 10.75
N VAL A 302 26.92 21.53 10.35
CA VAL A 302 27.13 20.09 10.39
C VAL A 302 28.16 19.71 9.32
N THR A 303 29.24 19.04 9.73
CA THR A 303 30.22 18.45 8.81
C THR A 303 30.77 17.16 9.39
N PHE A 304 30.86 16.12 8.56
CA PHE A 304 31.41 14.81 8.92
C PHE A 304 32.69 14.46 8.15
N LEU A 305 33.06 15.26 7.16
CA LEU A 305 34.13 14.94 6.21
C LEU A 305 35.33 15.85 6.40
N ASP A 306 36.51 15.28 6.22
CA ASP A 306 37.75 16.05 6.11
C ASP A 306 37.96 16.57 4.68
N GLY A 307 38.93 17.48 4.51
CA GLY A 307 39.21 18.10 3.21
C GLY A 307 39.69 17.13 2.12
N ARG A 308 40.17 15.92 2.48
CA ARG A 308 40.53 14.90 1.49
C ARG A 308 39.27 14.18 1.00
N GLN A 309 38.40 13.80 1.92
CA GLN A 309 37.12 13.18 1.62
C GLN A 309 36.22 14.10 0.79
N GLN A 310 36.22 15.41 1.10
CA GLN A 310 35.49 16.41 0.33
C GLN A 310 35.92 16.47 -1.14
N ARG A 311 37.21 16.36 -1.44
CA ARG A 311 37.70 16.31 -2.83
C ARG A 311 37.29 15.04 -3.57
N VAL A 312 37.21 13.90 -2.86
CA VAL A 312 36.72 12.65 -3.47
C VAL A 312 35.24 12.77 -3.81
N VAL A 313 34.45 13.37 -2.92
CA VAL A 313 33.04 13.68 -3.18
C VAL A 313 32.89 14.59 -4.40
N GLU A 314 33.71 15.64 -4.49
CA GLU A 314 33.71 16.57 -5.63
C GLU A 314 34.04 15.87 -6.94
N ALA A 315 35.07 15.02 -6.96
CA ALA A 315 35.41 14.24 -8.15
C ALA A 315 34.27 13.30 -8.61
N ILE A 316 33.61 12.60 -7.67
CA ILE A 316 32.45 11.75 -7.97
C ILE A 316 31.29 12.59 -8.52
N ALA A 317 31.01 13.75 -7.90
CA ALA A 317 29.96 14.64 -8.36
C ALA A 317 30.23 15.19 -9.77
N GLU A 318 31.47 15.60 -10.05
CA GLU A 318 31.91 16.09 -11.36
C GLU A 318 31.80 15.01 -12.44
N GLU A 319 32.22 13.77 -12.14
CA GLU A 319 32.14 12.63 -13.06
C GLU A 319 30.69 12.37 -13.50
N HIS A 320 29.77 12.23 -12.54
CA HIS A 320 28.34 12.02 -12.82
C HIS A 320 27.69 13.19 -13.55
N CYS A 321 28.19 14.41 -13.33
CA CYS A 321 27.63 15.64 -13.89
C CYS A 321 28.33 16.12 -15.18
N ALA A 322 29.36 15.42 -15.66
CA ALA A 322 30.19 15.86 -16.79
C ALA A 322 29.41 16.10 -18.10
N GLY A 323 28.23 15.49 -18.24
CA GLY A 323 27.36 15.68 -19.41
C GLY A 323 26.48 16.94 -19.38
N LEU A 324 26.36 17.63 -18.24
CA LEU A 324 25.49 18.79 -18.04
C LEU A 324 26.21 20.10 -18.37
N THR A 325 25.48 21.10 -18.86
CA THR A 325 26.01 22.46 -19.07
C THR A 325 26.07 23.22 -17.74
N ASP A 326 26.91 24.26 -17.65
CA ASP A 326 26.98 25.12 -16.45
C ASP A 326 25.63 25.79 -16.13
N GLU A 327 24.85 26.11 -17.17
CA GLU A 327 23.50 26.67 -17.04
C GLU A 327 22.51 25.65 -16.46
N ASP A 328 22.53 24.40 -16.95
CA ASP A 328 21.74 23.31 -16.39
C ASP A 328 22.15 23.03 -14.94
N LEU A 329 23.45 23.04 -14.62
CA LEU A 329 23.96 22.82 -13.26
C LEU A 329 23.50 23.91 -12.29
N ALA A 330 23.55 25.18 -12.70
CA ALA A 330 23.07 26.28 -11.89
C ALA A 330 21.57 26.15 -11.60
N LEU A 331 20.77 25.83 -12.63
CA LEU A 331 19.32 25.64 -12.50
C LEU A 331 18.95 24.44 -11.62
N LEU A 332 19.78 23.39 -11.65
CA LEU A 332 19.59 22.20 -10.81
C LEU A 332 20.00 22.41 -9.35
N GLY A 333 20.56 23.57 -8.99
CA GLY A 333 21.07 23.83 -7.63
C GLY A 333 22.30 22.97 -7.30
N TYR A 334 23.18 22.76 -8.30
CA TYR A 334 24.38 21.92 -8.16
C TYR A 334 25.26 22.35 -6.99
N HIS A 335 25.46 23.66 -6.79
CA HIS A 335 26.35 24.17 -5.75
C HIS A 335 25.80 23.88 -4.34
N GLU A 336 24.53 24.14 -4.08
CA GLU A 336 23.90 23.84 -2.78
C GLU A 336 23.83 22.33 -2.53
N TRP A 337 23.61 21.54 -3.58
CA TRP A 337 23.62 20.09 -3.51
C TRP A 337 25.02 19.55 -3.18
N LEU A 338 26.06 20.04 -3.85
CA LEU A 338 27.46 19.66 -3.64
C LEU A 338 27.94 20.06 -2.23
N GLU A 339 27.55 21.24 -1.74
CA GLU A 339 27.89 21.68 -0.39
C GLU A 339 27.35 20.70 0.67
N GLY A 340 26.11 20.23 0.50
CA GLY A 340 25.54 19.17 1.34
C GLY A 340 26.38 17.89 1.32
N LEU A 341 26.72 17.41 0.12
CA LEU A 341 27.56 16.22 -0.05
C LEU A 341 28.93 16.37 0.62
N GLN A 342 29.56 17.54 0.50
CA GLN A 342 30.85 17.86 1.14
C GLN A 342 30.75 17.93 2.67
N CYS A 343 29.57 18.19 3.22
CA CYS A 343 29.29 18.04 4.65
C CYS A 343 29.02 16.58 5.08
N GLY A 344 28.89 15.64 4.13
CA GLY A 344 28.54 14.24 4.38
C GLY A 344 27.05 14.01 4.62
N VAL A 345 26.19 14.94 4.16
CA VAL A 345 24.72 14.85 4.28
C VAL A 345 24.06 15.04 2.91
N ALA A 346 23.05 14.23 2.58
CA ALA A 346 22.41 14.31 1.26
C ALA A 346 20.90 14.18 1.34
N ALA A 347 20.20 14.72 0.35
CA ALA A 347 18.80 14.39 0.09
C ALA A 347 18.72 13.22 -0.89
N HIS A 348 17.67 12.40 -0.80
CA HIS A 348 17.37 11.35 -1.78
C HIS A 348 15.86 11.21 -2.01
N HIS A 349 15.40 11.61 -3.19
CA HIS A 349 13.99 11.48 -3.55
C HIS A 349 13.77 11.40 -5.06
N ALA A 350 12.58 10.92 -5.44
CA ALA A 350 12.22 10.74 -6.85
C ALA A 350 12.33 12.00 -7.72
N GLY A 351 12.20 13.20 -7.14
CA GLY A 351 12.31 14.48 -7.85
C GLY A 351 13.73 14.94 -8.19
N MET A 352 14.79 14.25 -7.72
CA MET A 352 16.17 14.56 -8.14
C MET A 352 16.44 14.02 -9.55
N VAL A 353 17.32 14.67 -10.29
CA VAL A 353 17.82 14.15 -11.58
C VAL A 353 18.70 12.91 -11.36
N ALA A 354 18.79 12.03 -12.36
CA ALA A 354 19.55 10.77 -12.25
C ALA A 354 21.03 10.98 -11.85
N PRO A 355 21.80 11.90 -12.47
CA PRO A 355 23.18 12.17 -12.07
C PRO A 355 23.36 12.44 -10.58
N PHE A 356 22.47 13.26 -9.99
CA PHE A 356 22.56 13.62 -8.58
C PHE A 356 22.21 12.44 -7.67
N LYS A 357 21.25 11.61 -8.06
CA LYS A 357 20.89 10.41 -7.29
C LYS A 357 22.02 9.39 -7.28
N GLU A 358 22.60 9.13 -8.46
CA GLU A 358 23.68 8.15 -8.64
C GLU A 358 24.94 8.60 -7.88
N ALA A 359 25.31 9.88 -7.97
CA ALA A 359 26.41 10.43 -7.17
C ALA A 359 26.17 10.30 -5.65
N VAL A 360 24.94 10.53 -5.15
CA VAL A 360 24.59 10.30 -3.74
C VAL A 360 24.73 8.82 -3.36
N GLU A 361 24.27 7.91 -4.22
CA GLU A 361 24.33 6.46 -4.01
C GLU A 361 25.79 5.96 -3.96
N ASP A 362 26.63 6.40 -4.89
CA ASP A 362 28.06 6.06 -4.93
C ASP A 362 28.81 6.65 -3.74
N CYS A 363 28.54 7.91 -3.38
CA CYS A 363 29.14 8.53 -2.19
C CYS A 363 28.68 7.83 -0.90
N PHE A 364 27.44 7.34 -0.82
CA PHE A 364 26.96 6.56 0.32
C PHE A 364 27.63 5.18 0.38
N ALA A 365 27.74 4.49 -0.75
CA ALA A 365 28.42 3.20 -0.86
C ALA A 365 29.91 3.30 -0.49
N ALA A 366 30.56 4.40 -0.87
CA ALA A 366 31.94 4.74 -0.49
C ALA A 366 32.09 5.16 0.99
N GLY A 367 30.99 5.29 1.74
CA GLY A 367 30.99 5.71 3.14
C GLY A 367 31.29 7.20 3.36
N LEU A 368 31.19 8.02 2.31
CA LEU A 368 31.37 9.47 2.32
C LEU A 368 30.09 10.18 2.78
N ILE A 369 28.91 9.62 2.52
CA ILE A 369 27.65 10.15 3.08
C ILE A 369 27.32 9.45 4.39
N LYS A 370 27.28 10.23 5.49
CA LYS A 370 26.91 9.72 6.81
C LYS A 370 25.42 9.76 7.05
N THR A 371 24.70 10.69 6.42
CA THR A 371 23.24 10.78 6.57
C THR A 371 22.56 11.08 5.24
N VAL A 372 21.50 10.33 4.94
CA VAL A 372 20.60 10.62 3.81
C VAL A 372 19.21 10.98 4.34
N PHE A 373 18.69 12.13 3.94
CA PHE A 373 17.29 12.53 4.12
C PHE A 373 16.47 12.03 2.93
N ALA A 374 15.62 11.04 3.15
CA ALA A 374 14.99 10.30 2.07
C ALA A 374 13.46 10.30 2.14
N THR A 375 12.82 10.30 0.97
CA THR A 375 11.41 9.91 0.89
C THR A 375 11.24 8.38 0.93
N GLU A 376 10.01 7.90 1.10
CA GLU A 376 9.67 6.47 1.16
C GLU A 376 10.23 5.65 -0.02
N THR A 377 10.40 6.26 -1.20
CA THR A 377 10.90 5.58 -2.40
C THR A 377 12.27 4.93 -2.22
N LEU A 378 13.11 5.46 -1.32
CA LEU A 378 14.41 4.85 -1.04
C LEU A 378 14.28 3.50 -0.33
N ALA A 379 13.25 3.35 0.50
CA ALA A 379 12.99 2.10 1.22
C ALA A 379 12.58 0.94 0.30
N LEU A 380 12.30 1.25 -0.97
CA LEU A 380 11.65 0.36 -1.92
C LEU A 380 12.54 -0.11 -3.08
N GLY A 381 13.72 0.48 -3.30
CA GLY A 381 14.38 0.30 -4.61
C GLY A 381 15.90 0.31 -4.69
N VAL A 382 16.62 0.72 -3.65
CA VAL A 382 18.09 0.78 -3.70
C VAL A 382 18.71 0.11 -2.48
N ASN A 383 19.78 -0.66 -2.66
CA ASN A 383 20.51 -1.27 -1.54
C ASN A 383 21.43 -0.26 -0.84
N LEU A 384 20.85 0.67 -0.08
CA LEU A 384 21.59 1.55 0.85
C LEU A 384 21.36 1.07 2.29
N PRO A 385 22.08 0.03 2.78
CA PRO A 385 21.89 -0.44 4.14
C PRO A 385 22.59 0.53 5.10
N ALA A 386 21.82 1.10 6.04
CA ALA A 386 22.32 2.05 7.02
C ALA A 386 22.42 1.37 8.39
N ARG A 387 23.22 1.91 9.32
CA ARG A 387 23.23 1.41 10.70
C ARG A 387 21.96 1.80 11.45
N SER A 388 21.47 3.01 11.17
CA SER A 388 20.27 3.55 11.79
C SER A 388 19.25 4.06 10.78
N VAL A 389 17.99 4.01 11.16
CA VAL A 389 16.87 4.64 10.45
C VAL A 389 16.16 5.57 11.42
N VAL A 390 15.75 6.76 10.95
CA VAL A 390 14.94 7.72 11.71
C VAL A 390 13.67 8.00 10.93
N ILE A 391 12.52 7.93 11.57
CA ILE A 391 11.21 8.25 11.00
C ILE A 391 10.72 9.54 11.66
N GLU A 392 10.70 10.65 10.90
CA GLU A 392 10.35 11.98 11.44
C GLU A 392 8.85 12.07 11.80
N GLN A 393 8.00 11.43 11.00
CA GLN A 393 6.55 11.36 11.17
C GLN A 393 6.03 9.99 10.74
N ILE A 394 4.92 9.52 11.30
CA ILE A 394 4.26 8.25 10.94
C ILE A 394 3.00 8.48 10.09
N SER A 395 2.79 9.69 9.60
CA SER A 395 1.67 10.07 8.75
C SER A 395 2.16 10.85 7.54
N ARG A 396 1.51 10.62 6.38
CA ARG A 396 1.85 11.27 5.11
C ARG A 396 0.61 11.80 4.41
N PHE A 397 0.76 12.84 3.61
CA PHE A 397 -0.34 13.43 2.85
C PHE A 397 -0.54 12.68 1.51
N ARG A 398 -1.76 12.22 1.21
CA ARG A 398 -2.13 11.55 -0.06
C ARG A 398 -3.06 12.41 -0.93
N GLY A 399 -2.88 13.73 -0.97
CA GLY A 399 -3.70 14.65 -1.77
C GLY A 399 -5.03 15.03 -1.11
N GLU A 400 -5.78 14.05 -0.59
CA GLU A 400 -7.08 14.27 0.04
C GLU A 400 -7.01 14.36 1.58
N GLY A 401 -5.90 13.94 2.18
CA GLY A 401 -5.72 13.95 3.63
C GLY A 401 -4.43 13.29 4.10
N HIS A 402 -4.18 13.36 5.42
CA HIS A 402 -3.09 12.62 6.06
C HIS A 402 -3.53 11.18 6.33
N VAL A 403 -2.71 10.23 5.91
CA VAL A 403 -2.88 8.80 6.11
C VAL A 403 -1.70 8.30 6.94
N ALA A 404 -1.99 7.54 8.00
CA ALA A 404 -0.96 6.91 8.81
C ALA A 404 -0.28 5.77 8.03
N LEU A 405 0.99 5.52 8.32
CA LEU A 405 1.71 4.36 7.79
C LEU A 405 1.04 3.07 8.26
N THR A 406 1.05 2.08 7.39
CA THR A 406 0.72 0.69 7.74
C THR A 406 1.90 0.01 8.43
N ALA A 407 1.66 -1.12 9.11
CA ALA A 407 2.72 -1.92 9.72
C ALA A 407 3.74 -2.43 8.69
N SER A 408 3.28 -2.79 7.48
CA SER A 408 4.14 -3.19 6.37
C SER A 408 5.09 -2.07 5.94
N GLU A 409 4.57 -0.87 5.71
CA GLU A 409 5.38 0.30 5.32
C GLU A 409 6.39 0.64 6.43
N TYR A 410 5.97 0.59 7.71
CA TYR A 410 6.86 0.80 8.85
C TYR A 410 8.00 -0.24 8.91
N ALA A 411 7.68 -1.52 8.70
CA ALA A 411 8.66 -2.60 8.66
C ALA A 411 9.64 -2.48 7.48
N GLN A 412 9.18 -2.03 6.31
CA GLN A 412 10.04 -1.76 5.15
C GLN A 412 11.05 -0.64 5.43
N LEU A 413 10.59 0.46 6.03
CA LEU A 413 11.45 1.60 6.39
C LEU A 413 12.49 1.19 7.43
N THR A 414 12.04 0.61 8.55
CA THR A 414 12.94 0.20 9.65
C THR A 414 13.84 -0.98 9.29
N GLY A 415 13.41 -1.82 8.34
CA GLY A 415 14.19 -2.93 7.79
C GLY A 415 15.49 -2.51 7.09
N ARG A 416 15.67 -1.22 6.79
CA ARG A 416 16.93 -0.65 6.26
C ARG A 416 18.01 -0.43 7.34
N ALA A 417 17.67 -0.51 8.62
CA ALA A 417 18.60 -0.29 9.73
C ALA A 417 19.33 -1.57 10.16
N GLY A 418 20.66 -1.59 10.13
CA GLY A 418 21.49 -2.75 10.44
C GLY A 418 22.01 -3.43 9.17
N ARG A 419 23.31 -3.32 8.95
CA ARG A 419 24.04 -3.91 7.82
C ARG A 419 24.50 -5.32 8.20
N ARG A 420 24.01 -6.33 7.47
CA ARG A 420 24.40 -7.74 7.69
C ARG A 420 25.93 -7.88 7.57
N GLY A 421 26.54 -8.58 8.52
CA GLY A 421 27.99 -8.81 8.56
C GLY A 421 28.82 -7.65 9.10
N ILE A 422 28.21 -6.48 9.34
CA ILE A 422 28.91 -5.29 9.86
C ILE A 422 28.33 -4.87 11.22
N ASP A 423 27.00 -4.74 11.31
CA ASP A 423 26.32 -4.29 12.53
C ASP A 423 25.74 -5.49 13.30
N SER A 424 25.90 -5.50 14.62
CA SER A 424 25.24 -6.47 15.51
C SER A 424 23.77 -6.10 15.78
N ILE A 425 23.48 -4.79 15.78
CA ILE A 425 22.17 -4.21 16.09
C ILE A 425 21.91 -3.07 15.10
N GLY A 426 20.72 -3.08 14.51
CA GLY A 426 20.15 -1.95 13.77
C GLY A 426 19.29 -1.10 14.68
N HIS A 427 19.30 0.22 14.47
CA HIS A 427 18.55 1.15 15.31
C HIS A 427 17.44 1.84 14.52
N ALA A 428 16.19 1.72 14.99
CA ALA A 428 15.03 2.42 14.41
C ALA A 428 14.55 3.50 15.38
N TYR A 429 14.66 4.77 15.00
CA TYR A 429 14.23 5.92 15.79
C TYR A 429 12.90 6.44 15.27
N THR A 430 11.91 6.63 16.14
CA THR A 430 10.71 7.42 15.84
C THR A 430 10.69 8.66 16.72
N LEU A 431 10.41 9.81 16.11
CA LEU A 431 10.48 11.10 16.80
C LEU A 431 9.15 11.46 17.48
N TRP A 432 9.23 12.17 18.59
CA TRP A 432 8.06 12.79 19.20
C TRP A 432 7.46 13.86 18.30
N SER A 433 6.14 13.88 18.21
CA SER A 433 5.35 14.79 17.39
C SER A 433 4.09 15.18 18.17
N PRO A 434 3.61 16.44 18.08
CA PRO A 434 2.38 16.84 18.74
C PRO A 434 1.12 16.30 18.03
N TYR A 435 1.26 15.78 16.81
CA TYR A 435 0.13 15.32 15.98
C TYR A 435 -0.09 13.81 16.04
N GLU A 436 0.87 13.05 16.60
CA GLU A 436 0.88 11.60 16.59
C GLU A 436 1.01 11.09 18.02
N SER A 437 0.21 10.08 18.38
CA SER A 437 0.27 9.49 19.71
C SER A 437 1.37 8.45 19.79
N TYR A 438 2.00 8.34 20.96
CA TYR A 438 2.97 7.29 21.24
C TYR A 438 2.36 5.88 21.08
N GLN A 439 1.07 5.72 21.42
CA GLN A 439 0.37 4.44 21.31
C GLN A 439 0.33 3.94 19.85
N GLN A 440 0.04 4.83 18.89
CA GLN A 440 0.06 4.48 17.46
C GLN A 440 1.46 4.02 17.00
N ILE A 441 2.51 4.69 17.48
CA ILE A 441 3.90 4.34 17.16
C ILE A 441 4.26 2.97 17.74
N ALA A 442 3.90 2.73 19.00
CA ALA A 442 4.15 1.45 19.66
C ALA A 442 3.38 0.30 18.99
N GLU A 443 2.15 0.53 18.53
CA GLU A 443 1.37 -0.46 17.77
C GLU A 443 2.04 -0.81 16.44
N LEU A 444 2.56 0.19 15.69
CA LEU A 444 3.30 -0.06 14.45
C LEU A 444 4.59 -0.84 14.69
N ALA A 445 5.34 -0.50 15.74
CA ALA A 445 6.58 -1.20 16.08
C ALA A 445 6.34 -2.63 16.60
N ALA A 446 5.22 -2.86 17.30
CA ALA A 446 4.88 -4.17 17.85
C ALA A 446 4.28 -5.11 16.80
N ASN A 447 3.55 -4.58 15.81
CA ASN A 447 2.87 -5.39 14.82
C ASN A 447 3.83 -5.88 13.73
N LYS A 448 4.09 -7.19 13.73
CA LYS A 448 4.95 -7.87 12.76
C LYS A 448 4.18 -8.70 11.74
N ASP A 449 2.86 -8.79 11.87
CA ASP A 449 2.02 -9.60 11.00
C ASP A 449 1.26 -8.69 10.03
N PHE A 450 1.61 -8.75 8.76
CA PHE A 450 0.86 -8.11 7.68
C PHE A 450 0.47 -9.13 6.62
N GLU A 451 -0.82 -9.19 6.32
CA GLU A 451 -1.37 -10.02 5.25
C GLU A 451 -1.27 -9.27 3.92
N LEU A 452 -0.90 -10.01 2.88
CA LEU A 452 -0.89 -9.54 1.51
C LEU A 452 -2.31 -9.66 0.92
N ASP A 453 -2.84 -8.53 0.46
CA ASP A 453 -4.14 -8.44 -0.24
C ASP A 453 -3.94 -8.33 -1.76
N SER A 454 -4.90 -8.84 -2.54
CA SER A 454 -4.93 -8.64 -3.99
C SER A 454 -5.52 -7.28 -4.34
N SER A 455 -4.88 -6.57 -5.28
CA SER A 455 -5.43 -5.37 -5.92
C SER A 455 -6.02 -5.63 -7.31
N PHE A 456 -6.10 -6.90 -7.74
CA PHE A 456 -6.47 -7.29 -9.09
C PHE A 456 -7.86 -6.80 -9.50
N ARG A 457 -7.90 -6.10 -10.63
CA ARG A 457 -9.13 -5.62 -11.28
C ARG A 457 -8.98 -5.72 -12.79
N PRO A 458 -10.00 -6.18 -13.52
CA PRO A 458 -9.97 -6.16 -14.97
C PRO A 458 -9.87 -4.72 -15.50
N THR A 459 -9.02 -4.50 -16.49
CA THR A 459 -8.83 -3.21 -17.19
C THR A 459 -9.31 -3.31 -18.64
N TYR A 460 -9.44 -2.19 -19.35
CA TYR A 460 -9.85 -2.19 -20.76
C TYR A 460 -8.83 -2.90 -21.64
N ASN A 461 -7.53 -2.57 -21.51
CA ASN A 461 -6.45 -3.26 -22.22
C ASN A 461 -6.43 -4.77 -21.92
N MET A 462 -6.58 -5.19 -20.66
CA MET A 462 -6.65 -6.61 -20.31
C MET A 462 -7.84 -7.29 -21.00
N ALA A 463 -9.02 -6.67 -20.97
CA ALA A 463 -10.22 -7.25 -21.59
C ALA A 463 -10.02 -7.49 -23.10
N VAL A 464 -9.50 -6.51 -23.84
CA VAL A 464 -9.27 -6.70 -25.29
C VAL A 464 -8.18 -7.72 -25.59
N ASN A 465 -7.13 -7.80 -24.77
CA ASN A 465 -6.09 -8.82 -24.93
C ASN A 465 -6.60 -10.23 -24.64
N LEU A 466 -7.42 -10.41 -23.60
CA LEU A 466 -8.10 -11.69 -23.33
C LEU A 466 -9.03 -12.07 -24.48
N MET A 467 -9.81 -11.13 -25.02
CA MET A 467 -10.71 -11.38 -26.15
C MET A 467 -9.96 -11.77 -27.44
N ALA A 468 -8.75 -11.26 -27.65
CA ALA A 468 -7.95 -11.60 -28.82
C ALA A 468 -7.39 -13.03 -28.78
N GLN A 469 -7.09 -13.53 -27.58
CA GLN A 469 -6.38 -14.79 -27.40
C GLN A 469 -7.27 -15.94 -26.96
N LYS A 470 -8.41 -15.66 -26.33
CA LYS A 470 -9.24 -16.65 -25.63
C LYS A 470 -10.71 -16.48 -25.99
N ASN A 471 -11.45 -17.58 -25.93
CA ASN A 471 -12.91 -17.50 -25.92
C ASN A 471 -13.40 -16.90 -24.58
N ARG A 472 -14.69 -16.57 -24.51
CA ARG A 472 -15.27 -15.92 -23.33
C ARG A 472 -15.14 -16.73 -22.06
N ASP A 473 -15.41 -18.02 -22.12
CA ASP A 473 -15.46 -18.88 -20.95
C ASP A 473 -14.04 -19.09 -20.40
N ASP A 474 -13.06 -19.33 -21.28
CA ASP A 474 -11.63 -19.44 -20.90
C ASP A 474 -11.10 -18.13 -20.28
N ALA A 475 -11.54 -16.97 -20.76
CA ALA A 475 -11.15 -15.68 -20.20
C ALA A 475 -11.74 -15.48 -18.80
N ILE A 476 -12.99 -15.88 -18.58
CA ILE A 476 -13.63 -15.82 -17.26
C ILE A 476 -12.94 -16.80 -16.31
N ASP A 477 -12.66 -18.02 -16.75
CA ASP A 477 -11.96 -19.04 -15.97
C ASP A 477 -10.57 -18.54 -15.56
N LEU A 478 -9.86 -17.83 -16.45
CA LEU A 478 -8.59 -17.19 -16.13
C LEU A 478 -8.74 -16.14 -15.02
N LEU A 479 -9.75 -15.27 -15.07
CA LEU A 479 -9.99 -14.29 -14.00
C LEU A 479 -10.35 -14.98 -12.67
N GLN A 480 -10.97 -16.16 -12.72
CA GLN A 480 -11.25 -16.96 -11.53
C GLN A 480 -9.98 -17.57 -10.90
N LEU A 481 -8.87 -17.64 -11.64
CA LEU A 481 -7.57 -18.02 -11.11
C LEU A 481 -6.85 -16.88 -10.39
N SER A 482 -7.41 -15.67 -10.33
CA SER A 482 -6.81 -14.54 -9.58
C SER A 482 -6.68 -14.82 -8.09
N PHE A 483 -5.70 -14.18 -7.44
CA PHE A 483 -5.51 -14.28 -6.01
C PHE A 483 -6.72 -13.72 -5.25
N ALA A 484 -7.31 -12.63 -5.74
CA ALA A 484 -8.57 -12.09 -5.25
C ALA A 484 -9.67 -13.17 -5.18
N GLN A 485 -9.86 -13.91 -6.28
CA GLN A 485 -10.89 -14.95 -6.33
C GLN A 485 -10.51 -16.17 -5.49
N TYR A 486 -9.23 -16.58 -5.47
CA TYR A 486 -8.76 -17.68 -4.63
C TYR A 486 -9.09 -17.43 -3.14
N ARG A 487 -8.77 -16.23 -2.63
CA ARG A 487 -9.11 -15.84 -1.26
C ARG A 487 -10.62 -15.75 -1.05
N SER A 488 -11.35 -15.22 -2.03
CA SER A 488 -12.81 -15.17 -2.02
C SER A 488 -13.40 -16.58 -1.87
N ASN A 489 -12.96 -17.55 -2.67
CA ASN A 489 -13.40 -18.94 -2.64
C ASN A 489 -13.07 -19.62 -1.31
N ARG A 490 -11.87 -19.40 -0.76
CA ARG A 490 -11.47 -19.91 0.57
C ARG A 490 -12.33 -19.32 1.68
N ARG A 491 -12.64 -18.01 1.60
CA ARG A 491 -13.58 -17.33 2.51
C ARG A 491 -15.00 -17.88 2.35
N VAL A 492 -15.47 -18.13 1.13
CA VAL A 492 -16.77 -18.74 0.82
C VAL A 492 -16.87 -20.14 1.41
N ALA A 493 -15.87 -21.00 1.23
CA ALA A 493 -15.84 -22.32 1.85
C ALA A 493 -15.89 -22.23 3.39
N GLY A 494 -15.16 -21.27 3.98
CA GLY A 494 -15.24 -20.96 5.41
C GLY A 494 -16.63 -20.48 5.84
N TRP A 495 -17.28 -19.63 5.05
CA TRP A 495 -18.65 -19.17 5.28
C TRP A 495 -19.68 -20.28 5.11
N MET A 496 -19.52 -21.17 4.13
CA MET A 496 -20.37 -22.35 3.94
C MET A 496 -20.27 -23.28 5.15
N ARG A 497 -19.06 -23.54 5.67
CA ARG A 497 -18.88 -24.34 6.90
C ARG A 497 -19.51 -23.65 8.12
N LYS A 498 -19.36 -22.33 8.24
CA LYS A 498 -20.03 -21.55 9.30
C LYS A 498 -21.55 -21.56 9.15
N MET A 499 -22.05 -21.52 7.92
CA MET A 499 -23.47 -21.56 7.59
C MET A 499 -24.04 -22.94 7.91
N GLU A 500 -23.34 -24.01 7.59
CA GLU A 500 -23.75 -25.38 7.94
C GLU A 500 -23.80 -25.55 9.46
N ASN A 501 -22.79 -25.06 10.18
CA ASN A 501 -22.81 -25.03 11.64
C ASN A 501 -23.98 -24.19 12.20
N ALA A 502 -24.33 -23.08 11.54
CA ALA A 502 -25.47 -22.26 11.93
C ALA A 502 -26.81 -22.94 11.62
N ARG A 503 -26.92 -23.67 10.50
CA ARG A 503 -28.07 -24.51 10.12
C ARG A 503 -28.26 -25.65 11.10
N GLU A 504 -27.19 -26.33 11.50
CA GLU A 504 -27.28 -27.40 12.48
C GLU A 504 -27.69 -26.87 13.87
N LYS A 505 -27.13 -25.73 14.30
CA LYS A 505 -27.59 -25.04 15.52
C LYS A 505 -29.06 -24.65 15.42
N LEU A 506 -29.50 -24.15 14.27
CA LEU A 506 -30.90 -23.81 14.04
C LEU A 506 -31.79 -25.06 14.17
N ARG A 507 -31.44 -26.15 13.47
CA ARG A 507 -32.15 -27.44 13.50
C ARG A 507 -32.26 -28.01 14.90
N VAL A 508 -31.17 -28.00 15.67
CA VAL A 508 -31.14 -28.45 17.07
C VAL A 508 -32.04 -27.58 17.95
N ASN A 509 -32.04 -26.27 17.76
CA ASN A 509 -32.89 -25.37 18.53
C ASN A 509 -34.37 -25.47 18.12
N GLU A 510 -34.67 -25.65 16.84
CA GLU A 510 -36.03 -25.88 16.32
C GLU A 510 -36.59 -27.23 16.80
N SER A 511 -35.81 -28.30 16.75
CA SER A 511 -36.21 -29.59 17.31
C SER A 511 -36.48 -29.52 18.83
N LYS A 512 -35.69 -28.73 19.57
CA LYS A 512 -35.97 -28.45 20.99
C LYS A 512 -37.25 -27.67 21.21
N LEU A 513 -37.58 -26.74 20.29
CA LEU A 513 -38.82 -25.97 20.31
C LEU A 513 -40.04 -26.87 20.03
N ASP A 514 -39.95 -27.73 19.02
CA ASP A 514 -41.00 -28.67 18.66
C ASP A 514 -41.24 -29.72 19.75
N ALA A 515 -40.16 -30.23 20.37
CA ALA A 515 -40.24 -31.15 21.51
C ALA A 515 -40.88 -30.50 22.76
N THR A 516 -40.72 -29.18 22.93
CA THR A 516 -41.45 -28.44 23.98
C THR A 516 -42.89 -28.13 23.62
N GLN A 517 -43.21 -27.89 22.34
CA GLN A 517 -44.58 -27.65 21.89
C GLN A 517 -45.45 -28.92 21.94
N HIS A 518 -44.87 -30.11 21.73
CA HIS A 518 -45.59 -31.38 21.90
C HIS A 518 -45.88 -31.78 23.36
N ARG A 519 -45.36 -31.04 24.36
CA ARG A 519 -45.68 -31.25 25.79
C ARG A 519 -46.74 -30.29 26.34
N GLU A 520 -47.07 -29.22 25.62
CA GLU A 520 -48.01 -28.18 26.06
C GLU A 520 -49.18 -28.08 25.08
N SER A 521 -50.00 -29.14 25.01
CA SER A 521 -51.30 -29.11 24.31
C SER A 521 -52.46 -28.92 25.27
N THR A 522 -52.40 -27.91 26.14
CA THR A 522 -53.57 -27.25 26.74
C THR A 522 -53.07 -26.01 27.46
N GLU A 523 -53.07 -24.85 26.81
CA GLU A 523 -53.38 -23.55 27.41
C GLU A 523 -53.23 -22.42 26.38
N GLN A 524 -54.13 -21.45 26.48
CA GLN A 524 -54.37 -20.40 25.51
C GLN A 524 -53.14 -19.50 25.31
N ARG A 525 -52.84 -19.17 24.04
CA ARG A 525 -51.83 -18.17 23.68
C ARG A 525 -52.19 -16.80 24.29
N PRO A 526 -51.30 -16.13 25.04
CA PRO A 526 -51.49 -14.73 25.37
C PRO A 526 -51.20 -13.86 24.14
N ASN A 527 -52.03 -12.85 23.91
CA ASN A 527 -51.87 -11.86 22.84
C ASN A 527 -50.53 -11.11 23.00
N VAL A 528 -49.70 -11.14 21.96
CA VAL A 528 -48.47 -10.34 21.89
C VAL A 528 -48.84 -8.87 21.72
N ILE A 529 -48.61 -8.05 22.75
CA ILE A 529 -48.86 -6.60 22.72
C ILE A 529 -47.79 -5.94 21.84
N GLY A 530 -48.21 -5.21 20.79
CA GLY A 530 -47.28 -4.53 19.88
C GLY A 530 -46.49 -3.40 20.55
N SER A 531 -45.21 -3.26 20.18
CA SER A 531 -44.26 -2.26 20.71
C SER A 531 -44.77 -0.81 20.62
N GLY A 532 -45.62 -0.49 19.64
CA GLY A 532 -46.26 0.82 19.47
C GLY A 532 -47.29 1.15 20.56
N GLN A 533 -47.99 0.15 21.10
CA GLN A 533 -49.00 0.32 22.15
C GLN A 533 -48.31 0.51 23.53
N LEU A 534 -47.23 -0.22 23.77
CA LEU A 534 -46.33 -0.04 24.92
C LEU A 534 -45.71 1.36 24.96
N ASN A 535 -45.20 1.86 23.84
CA ASN A 535 -44.58 3.19 23.78
C ASN A 535 -45.61 4.32 24.06
N LYS A 536 -46.88 4.15 23.65
CA LYS A 536 -47.97 5.10 24.00
C LYS A 536 -48.27 5.11 25.50
N SER A 537 -48.22 3.96 26.17
CA SER A 537 -48.45 3.87 27.62
C SER A 537 -47.29 4.45 28.42
N LEU A 538 -46.03 4.21 28.02
CA LEU A 538 -44.86 4.81 28.67
C LEU A 538 -44.85 6.33 28.64
N LYS A 539 -45.40 6.96 27.59
CA LYS A 539 -45.54 8.43 27.48
C LYS A 539 -46.43 9.04 28.57
N LYS A 540 -47.35 8.27 29.14
CA LYS A 540 -48.28 8.75 30.17
C LYS A 540 -47.69 8.72 31.58
N ILE A 541 -46.56 8.04 31.77
CA ILE A 541 -45.92 7.85 33.08
C ILE A 541 -45.07 9.07 33.44
N LYS A 542 -45.21 9.59 34.66
CA LYS A 542 -44.54 10.81 35.14
C LYS A 542 -43.45 10.48 36.18
N PRO A 543 -42.45 11.36 36.39
CA PRO A 543 -41.54 11.24 37.52
C PRO A 543 -42.34 11.19 38.84
N GLY A 544 -42.00 10.25 39.72
CA GLY A 544 -42.73 9.92 40.94
C GLY A 544 -43.58 8.66 40.81
N SER A 545 -43.87 8.17 39.61
CA SER A 545 -44.65 6.93 39.43
C SER A 545 -43.87 5.69 39.87
N LEU A 546 -44.48 4.89 40.76
CA LEU A 546 -44.04 3.56 41.14
C LEU A 546 -44.67 2.56 40.16
N ILE A 547 -43.84 1.83 39.41
CA ILE A 547 -44.30 0.93 38.35
C ILE A 547 -43.81 -0.49 38.55
N THR A 548 -44.57 -1.45 38.03
CA THR A 548 -44.13 -2.85 37.92
C THR A 548 -43.27 -3.05 36.68
N HIS A 549 -42.23 -3.88 36.81
CA HIS A 549 -41.41 -4.33 35.72
C HIS A 549 -41.33 -5.85 35.72
N ASN A 550 -41.99 -6.47 34.73
CA ASN A 550 -42.06 -7.90 34.56
C ASN A 550 -40.86 -8.35 33.72
N ARG A 551 -39.91 -9.03 34.35
CA ARG A 551 -38.85 -9.77 33.65
C ARG A 551 -38.76 -11.16 34.25
N GLN A 552 -38.36 -12.15 33.46
CA GLN A 552 -38.26 -13.60 33.72
C GLN A 552 -37.87 -14.07 35.15
N SER A 553 -37.32 -13.23 36.03
CA SER A 553 -36.94 -13.54 37.42
C SER A 553 -37.84 -12.89 38.49
N GLY A 554 -39.08 -12.54 38.17
CA GLY A 554 -40.09 -12.02 39.11
C GLY A 554 -40.40 -10.52 38.95
N HIS A 555 -41.57 -10.10 39.45
CA HIS A 555 -42.00 -8.71 39.45
C HIS A 555 -41.00 -7.85 40.22
N ARG A 556 -40.57 -6.72 39.64
CA ARG A 556 -39.74 -5.72 40.33
C ARG A 556 -40.44 -4.38 40.35
N LEU A 557 -40.40 -3.73 41.50
CA LEU A 557 -40.83 -2.34 41.63
C LEU A 557 -39.73 -1.40 41.13
N LEU A 558 -40.12 -0.42 40.33
CA LEU A 558 -39.26 0.64 39.82
C LEU A 558 -39.90 1.99 40.11
N LEU A 559 -39.13 2.93 40.66
CA LEU A 559 -39.58 4.31 40.80
C LEU A 559 -39.04 5.16 39.66
N VAL A 560 -39.93 5.82 38.91
CA VAL A 560 -39.56 6.72 37.81
C VAL A 560 -39.04 8.04 38.36
N ILE A 561 -37.81 8.39 38.00
CA ILE A 561 -37.13 9.62 38.45
C ILE A 561 -36.87 10.61 37.29
N GLY A 562 -37.17 10.23 36.05
CA GLY A 562 -37.08 11.13 34.90
C GLY A 562 -37.65 10.49 33.64
N THR A 563 -38.11 11.31 32.70
CA THR A 563 -38.64 10.88 31.41
C THR A 563 -37.98 11.67 30.28
N SER A 564 -37.68 11.02 29.16
CA SER A 564 -37.16 11.68 27.97
C SER A 564 -37.66 10.99 26.69
N THR A 565 -37.72 11.72 25.58
CA THR A 565 -38.16 11.19 24.28
C THR A 565 -37.08 11.46 23.24
N ARG A 566 -36.74 10.46 22.43
CA ARG A 566 -35.78 10.60 21.31
C ARG A 566 -36.43 11.25 20.09
N ARG A 567 -35.61 11.73 19.14
CA ARG A 567 -36.07 12.28 17.85
C ARG A 567 -36.87 11.28 17.00
N ASP A 568 -36.64 9.98 17.20
CA ASP A 568 -37.38 8.87 16.58
C ASP A 568 -38.75 8.56 17.25
N GLY A 569 -39.14 9.33 18.28
CA GLY A 569 -40.41 9.16 18.99
C GLY A 569 -40.42 8.11 20.11
N THR A 570 -39.29 7.47 20.39
CA THR A 570 -39.15 6.47 21.47
C THR A 570 -39.06 7.12 22.85
N THR A 571 -39.90 6.69 23.79
CA THR A 571 -39.90 7.19 25.17
C THR A 571 -39.00 6.36 26.08
N ARG A 572 -38.23 7.07 26.91
CA ARG A 572 -37.25 6.54 27.87
C ARG A 572 -37.63 6.96 29.27
N LEU A 573 -37.75 6.00 30.17
CA LEU A 573 -37.91 6.25 31.59
C LEU A 573 -36.59 6.00 32.29
N ARG A 574 -36.12 6.98 33.05
CA ARG A 574 -35.04 6.80 34.01
C ARG A 574 -35.66 6.38 35.33
N VAL A 575 -35.25 5.23 35.83
CA VAL A 575 -35.85 4.57 36.99
C VAL A 575 -34.80 4.23 38.03
N VAL A 576 -35.20 4.21 39.31
CA VAL A 576 -34.39 3.69 40.41
C VAL A 576 -35.04 2.45 41.00
N THR A 577 -34.21 1.46 41.30
CA THR A 577 -34.63 0.20 41.94
C THR A 577 -34.66 0.35 43.47
N THR A 578 -35.31 -0.59 44.16
CA THR A 578 -35.23 -0.70 45.63
C THR A 578 -33.80 -0.90 46.15
N ARG A 579 -32.84 -1.30 45.31
CA ARG A 579 -31.41 -1.41 45.70
C ARG A 579 -30.59 -0.15 45.38
N GLY A 580 -31.23 0.93 44.96
CA GLY A 580 -30.55 2.20 44.64
C GLY A 580 -29.82 2.22 43.30
N LYS A 581 -29.94 1.16 42.48
CA LYS A 581 -29.40 1.12 41.12
C LYS A 581 -30.31 1.91 40.18
N THR A 582 -29.74 2.83 39.40
CA THR A 582 -30.42 3.58 38.35
C THR A 582 -30.32 2.86 37.01
N LEU A 583 -31.45 2.77 36.30
CA LEU A 583 -31.56 2.14 34.99
C LEU A 583 -32.29 3.10 34.04
N LEU A 584 -32.18 2.82 32.75
CA LEU A 584 -32.91 3.53 31.71
C LEU A 584 -33.66 2.47 30.91
N VAL A 585 -34.99 2.57 30.89
CA VAL A 585 -35.88 1.56 30.29
C VAL A 585 -36.69 2.18 29.17
N THR A 586 -36.92 1.37 28.13
CA THR A 586 -37.71 1.68 26.93
C THR A 586 -38.82 0.66 26.72
N SER A 587 -39.68 0.85 25.72
CA SER A 587 -40.76 -0.10 25.40
C SER A 587 -40.27 -1.52 25.10
N SER A 588 -39.03 -1.71 24.66
CA SER A 588 -38.41 -3.03 24.45
C SER A 588 -38.07 -3.78 25.74
N ASP A 589 -38.08 -3.12 26.90
CA ASP A 589 -37.74 -3.72 28.19
C ASP A 589 -38.95 -4.30 28.92
N PHE A 590 -40.16 -4.09 28.40
CA PHE A 590 -41.42 -4.54 28.98
C PHE A 590 -42.08 -5.59 28.10
N GLU A 591 -42.42 -6.75 28.68
CA GLU A 591 -43.18 -7.81 28.01
C GLU A 591 -44.70 -7.59 28.09
N GLU A 592 -45.15 -6.82 29.10
CA GLU A 592 -46.54 -6.47 29.38
C GLU A 592 -46.66 -4.97 29.68
N LEU A 593 -47.87 -4.42 29.65
CA LEU A 593 -48.10 -3.01 29.98
C LEU A 593 -47.70 -2.72 31.44
N PRO A 594 -46.77 -1.76 31.69
CA PRO A 594 -46.39 -1.43 33.06
C PRO A 594 -47.57 -0.83 33.81
N GLU A 595 -47.90 -1.44 34.93
CA GLU A 595 -48.92 -0.93 35.84
C GLU A 595 -48.30 0.14 36.74
N VAL A 596 -48.98 1.28 36.89
CA VAL A 596 -48.60 2.33 37.84
C VAL A 596 -49.31 2.03 39.15
N LEU A 597 -48.57 1.58 40.15
CA LEU A 597 -49.11 1.15 41.44
C LEU A 597 -49.41 2.34 42.36
N ASP A 598 -48.54 3.34 42.40
CA ASP A 598 -48.74 4.54 43.22
C ASP A 598 -47.84 5.71 42.77
N GLN A 599 -47.98 6.88 43.39
CA GLN A 599 -47.04 7.99 43.29
C GLN A 599 -46.24 8.21 44.58
N VAL A 600 -44.93 8.27 44.42
CA VAL A 600 -43.98 8.58 45.49
C VAL A 600 -43.48 10.02 45.32
N ALA A 601 -43.55 10.81 46.40
CA ALA A 601 -43.02 12.17 46.42
C ALA A 601 -41.49 12.15 46.26
N LEU A 602 -40.98 12.84 45.23
CA LEU A 602 -39.55 12.89 44.95
C LEU A 602 -38.83 13.96 45.81
N PRO A 603 -37.55 13.72 46.18
CA PRO A 603 -36.75 14.70 46.95
C PRO A 603 -36.62 16.06 46.25
N LYS A 604 -36.44 17.14 47.02
CA LYS A 604 -36.11 18.48 46.49
C LYS A 604 -34.71 18.91 46.97
N PRO A 605 -33.90 19.60 46.15
CA PRO A 605 -34.19 20.02 44.77
C PRO A 605 -34.16 18.86 43.76
N PHE A 606 -34.94 18.96 42.68
CA PHE A 606 -35.08 17.91 41.67
C PHE A 606 -33.81 17.79 40.81
N ALA A 607 -33.01 16.75 41.04
CA ALA A 607 -31.70 16.57 40.39
C ALA A 607 -31.43 15.09 40.00
N PRO A 608 -32.15 14.53 39.01
CA PRO A 608 -32.14 13.08 38.70
C PRO A 608 -30.80 12.52 38.20
N ASN A 609 -29.85 13.37 37.81
CA ASN A 609 -28.50 12.98 37.42
C ASN A 609 -27.52 12.86 38.60
N ARG A 610 -27.85 13.38 39.79
CA ARG A 610 -26.96 13.33 40.96
C ARG A 610 -27.17 12.04 41.76
N ARG A 611 -26.08 11.42 42.20
CA ARG A 611 -26.11 10.16 42.98
C ARG A 611 -26.84 10.32 44.32
N GLU A 612 -26.74 11.47 44.96
CA GLU A 612 -27.42 11.79 46.22
C GLU A 612 -28.94 11.77 46.06
N PHE A 613 -29.46 12.41 45.00
CA PHE A 613 -30.88 12.41 44.66
C PHE A 613 -31.40 11.00 44.38
N GLN A 614 -30.63 10.18 43.63
CA GLN A 614 -31.00 8.80 43.31
C GLN A 614 -31.10 7.92 44.57
N ARG A 615 -30.17 8.09 45.52
CA ARG A 615 -30.21 7.40 46.82
C ARG A 615 -31.40 7.85 47.66
N ALA A 616 -31.66 9.16 47.75
CA ALA A 616 -32.79 9.71 48.48
C ALA A 616 -34.13 9.23 47.88
N ALA A 617 -34.27 9.19 46.56
CA ALA A 617 -35.46 8.67 45.87
C ALA A 617 -35.66 7.16 46.11
N SER A 618 -34.59 6.36 46.11
CA SER A 618 -34.68 4.93 46.45
C SER A 618 -35.12 4.70 47.90
N ASN A 619 -34.67 5.53 48.84
CA ASN A 619 -35.11 5.45 50.23
C ASN A 619 -36.57 5.88 50.41
N ALA A 620 -37.02 6.93 49.71
CA ALA A 620 -38.41 7.35 49.69
C ALA A 620 -39.32 6.22 49.14
N MET A 621 -38.90 5.56 48.05
CA MET A 621 -39.57 4.40 47.48
C MET A 621 -39.73 3.26 48.51
N LYS A 622 -38.66 2.92 49.25
CA LYS A 622 -38.71 1.86 50.27
C LYS A 622 -39.69 2.17 51.40
N ARG A 623 -39.67 3.40 51.92
CA ARG A 623 -40.61 3.82 52.97
C ARG A 623 -42.04 3.73 52.48
N HIS A 624 -42.30 4.25 51.27
CA HIS A 624 -43.62 4.23 50.66
C HIS A 624 -44.18 2.82 50.44
N ILE A 625 -43.33 1.87 50.03
CA ILE A 625 -43.72 0.45 49.87
C ILE A 625 -44.14 -0.17 51.22
N ILE A 626 -43.42 0.15 52.29
CA ILE A 626 -43.70 -0.37 53.64
C ILE A 626 -44.97 0.28 54.21
N GLU A 627 -45.09 1.60 54.12
CA GLU A 627 -46.23 2.36 54.64
C GLU A 627 -47.57 1.99 53.97
N LYS A 628 -47.53 1.54 52.71
CA LYS A 628 -48.71 1.19 51.91
C LYS A 628 -48.95 -0.32 51.77
N GLU A 629 -48.16 -1.16 52.45
CA GLU A 629 -48.21 -2.64 52.37
C GLU A 629 -48.26 -3.18 50.93
N ILE A 630 -47.45 -2.62 50.03
CA ILE A 630 -47.45 -3.01 48.62
C ILE A 630 -46.74 -4.37 48.46
N SER A 631 -47.52 -5.46 48.43
CA SER A 631 -47.02 -6.83 48.21
C SER A 631 -47.00 -7.20 46.72
N LEU A 632 -45.92 -7.86 46.29
CA LEU A 632 -45.81 -8.44 44.95
C LEU A 632 -46.24 -9.91 45.02
N ALA A 633 -47.26 -10.32 44.26
CA ALA A 633 -47.62 -11.72 44.13
C ALA A 633 -46.41 -12.54 43.63
N THR A 634 -46.01 -13.58 44.38
CA THR A 634 -44.95 -14.51 43.97
C THR A 634 -45.49 -15.50 42.94
N PRO A 635 -44.94 -15.60 41.73
CA PRO A 635 -45.36 -16.58 40.74
C PRO A 635 -44.75 -17.97 41.02
N ASP A 636 -45.51 -19.02 40.69
CA ASP A 636 -45.16 -20.43 40.87
C ASP A 636 -43.83 -20.82 40.17
N PRO A 637 -42.82 -21.35 40.91
CA PRO A 637 -41.49 -21.64 40.37
C PRO A 637 -41.43 -22.81 39.37
N LYS A 638 -42.47 -23.65 39.26
CA LYS A 638 -42.45 -24.81 38.34
C LYS A 638 -42.75 -24.45 36.88
N ASN A 639 -43.61 -23.47 36.60
CA ASN A 639 -43.92 -23.04 35.23
C ASN A 639 -42.82 -22.18 34.59
N ASN A 640 -42.02 -21.47 35.39
CA ASN A 640 -41.11 -20.45 34.85
C ASN A 640 -39.79 -21.03 34.27
N ARG A 641 -39.33 -22.20 34.73
CA ARG A 641 -38.11 -22.86 34.19
C ARG A 641 -38.29 -23.33 32.74
N ALA A 642 -39.49 -23.82 32.40
CA ALA A 642 -39.83 -24.24 31.03
C ALA A 642 -39.92 -23.03 30.09
N ILE A 643 -40.59 -21.95 30.52
CA ILE A 643 -40.77 -20.71 29.74
C ILE A 643 -39.42 -20.00 29.48
N ILE A 644 -38.52 -19.95 30.47
CA ILE A 644 -37.19 -19.32 30.32
C ILE A 644 -36.30 -20.13 29.36
N GLY A 645 -36.29 -21.45 29.49
CA GLY A 645 -35.57 -22.34 28.56
C GLY A 645 -36.08 -22.21 27.13
N ASN A 646 -37.40 -22.14 26.95
CA ASN A 646 -38.04 -22.00 25.64
C ASN A 646 -37.71 -20.64 24.99
N LYS A 647 -37.79 -19.53 25.74
CA LYS A 647 -37.38 -18.20 25.25
C LYS A 647 -35.89 -18.10 24.90
N GLU A 648 -35.00 -18.77 25.64
CA GLU A 648 -33.57 -18.78 25.33
C GLU A 648 -33.28 -19.57 24.04
N VAL A 649 -33.96 -20.72 23.84
CA VAL A 649 -33.86 -21.52 22.63
C VAL A 649 -34.44 -20.77 21.42
N GLN A 650 -35.56 -20.04 21.58
CA GLN A 650 -36.10 -19.15 20.54
C GLN A 650 -35.10 -18.06 20.14
N ARG A 651 -34.43 -17.42 21.10
CA ARG A 651 -33.41 -16.39 20.80
C ARG A 651 -32.21 -16.98 20.06
N LYS A 652 -31.75 -18.17 20.46
CA LYS A 652 -30.65 -18.88 19.79
C LYS A 652 -31.02 -19.27 18.35
N ALA A 653 -32.26 -19.72 18.11
CA ALA A 653 -32.77 -19.98 16.76
C ALA A 653 -32.88 -18.69 15.92
N ALA A 654 -33.39 -17.59 16.49
CA ALA A 654 -33.47 -16.30 15.80
C ALA A 654 -32.09 -15.75 15.40
N ASN A 655 -31.10 -15.83 16.30
CA ASN A 655 -29.72 -15.44 15.99
C ASN A 655 -29.12 -16.32 14.89
N ALA A 656 -29.30 -17.66 14.96
CA ALA A 656 -28.83 -18.56 13.92
C ALA A 656 -29.44 -18.25 12.54
N ARG A 657 -30.72 -17.86 12.47
CA ARG A 657 -31.38 -17.41 11.23
C ARG A 657 -30.78 -16.12 10.68
N ILE A 658 -30.43 -15.16 11.56
CA ILE A 658 -29.75 -13.93 11.15
C ILE A 658 -28.34 -14.24 10.62
N ASP A 659 -27.59 -15.08 11.33
CA ASP A 659 -26.25 -15.50 10.92
C ASP A 659 -26.27 -16.20 9.55
N ILE A 660 -27.23 -17.11 9.32
CA ILE A 660 -27.43 -17.75 8.02
C ILE A 660 -27.71 -16.71 6.94
N ARG A 661 -28.63 -15.77 7.16
CA ARG A 661 -28.97 -14.73 6.17
C ARG A 661 -27.77 -13.82 5.85
N VAL A 662 -26.97 -13.46 6.85
CA VAL A 662 -25.74 -12.66 6.65
C VAL A 662 -24.72 -13.45 5.83
N LEU A 663 -24.47 -14.71 6.19
CA LEU A 663 -23.54 -15.59 5.48
C LEU A 663 -23.99 -15.86 4.04
N GLU A 664 -25.29 -16.10 3.81
CA GLU A 664 -25.87 -16.26 2.46
C GLU A 664 -25.63 -15.02 1.59
N ASN A 665 -25.78 -13.82 2.17
CA ASN A 665 -25.54 -12.59 1.44
C ASN A 665 -24.05 -12.35 1.15
N GLN A 666 -23.16 -12.74 2.07
CA GLN A 666 -21.71 -12.69 1.86
C GLN A 666 -21.27 -13.66 0.75
N ILE A 667 -21.76 -14.91 0.77
CA ILE A 667 -21.47 -15.92 -0.25
C ILE A 667 -21.92 -15.44 -1.64
N ARG A 668 -23.17 -14.96 -1.77
CA ARG A 668 -23.69 -14.45 -3.05
C ARG A 668 -22.89 -13.26 -3.60
N THR A 669 -22.31 -12.44 -2.73
CA THR A 669 -21.50 -11.28 -3.14
C THR A 669 -20.13 -11.71 -3.67
N ALA A 670 -19.60 -12.83 -3.16
CA ALA A 670 -18.27 -13.35 -3.47
C ALA A 670 -18.20 -14.17 -4.78
N ASP A 671 -19.31 -14.78 -5.22
CA ASP A 671 -19.36 -15.70 -6.38
C ASP A 671 -19.41 -15.03 -7.77
N GLY A 672 -19.46 -13.69 -7.87
CA GLY A 672 -19.74 -13.02 -9.16
C GLY A 672 -19.01 -11.72 -9.46
N GLY A 673 -17.95 -11.39 -8.71
CA GLY A 673 -17.28 -10.08 -8.80
C GLY A 673 -16.61 -9.81 -10.14
N LEU A 674 -15.55 -10.57 -10.46
CA LEU A 674 -14.64 -10.25 -11.57
C LEU A 674 -15.25 -10.49 -12.96
N GLY A 675 -15.97 -11.60 -13.15
CA GLY A 675 -16.65 -11.89 -14.43
C GLY A 675 -17.71 -10.84 -14.76
N ARG A 676 -18.48 -10.38 -13.75
CA ARG A 676 -19.43 -9.28 -13.93
C ARG A 676 -18.74 -7.96 -14.24
N THR A 677 -17.60 -7.66 -13.61
CA THR A 677 -16.80 -6.48 -13.95
C THR A 677 -16.30 -6.54 -15.40
N LEU A 678 -15.87 -7.70 -15.88
CA LEU A 678 -15.48 -7.90 -17.28
C LEU A 678 -16.66 -7.63 -18.23
N ASP A 679 -17.84 -8.16 -17.94
CA ASP A 679 -19.04 -7.92 -18.75
C ASP A 679 -19.38 -6.41 -18.81
N LEU A 680 -19.32 -5.71 -17.68
CA LEU A 680 -19.54 -4.25 -17.63
C LEU A 680 -18.50 -3.46 -18.43
N ILE A 681 -17.24 -3.91 -18.44
CA ILE A 681 -16.17 -3.33 -19.25
C ILE A 681 -16.46 -3.54 -20.74
N ILE A 682 -16.88 -4.74 -21.14
CA ILE A 682 -17.25 -5.04 -22.52
C ILE A 682 -18.40 -4.16 -22.98
N GLU A 683 -19.42 -3.94 -22.15
CA GLU A 683 -20.52 -3.01 -22.48
C GLU A 683 -20.03 -1.58 -22.77
N VAL A 684 -19.00 -1.10 -22.05
CA VAL A 684 -18.37 0.21 -22.33
C VAL A 684 -17.60 0.15 -23.64
N LEU A 685 -16.81 -0.89 -23.88
CA LEU A 685 -16.08 -1.07 -25.12
C LEU A 685 -17.01 -1.15 -26.34
N GLU A 686 -18.17 -1.81 -26.22
CA GLU A 686 -19.20 -1.84 -27.27
C GLU A 686 -19.81 -0.45 -27.52
N LYS A 687 -20.05 0.32 -26.45
CA LYS A 687 -20.58 1.68 -26.55
C LYS A 687 -19.67 2.61 -27.38
N PHE A 688 -18.38 2.32 -27.38
CA PHE A 688 -17.34 3.06 -28.11
C PHE A 688 -16.85 2.35 -29.38
N ASP A 689 -17.57 1.33 -29.86
CA ASP A 689 -17.26 0.53 -31.06
C ASP A 689 -15.83 -0.07 -31.06
N CYS A 690 -15.28 -0.34 -29.87
CA CYS A 690 -14.03 -1.06 -29.71
C CYS A 690 -14.23 -2.57 -29.88
N VAL A 691 -15.42 -3.07 -29.54
CA VAL A 691 -15.79 -4.49 -29.66
C VAL A 691 -17.24 -4.63 -30.12
N LYS A 692 -17.61 -5.83 -30.60
CA LYS A 692 -19.00 -6.23 -30.85
C LYS A 692 -19.16 -7.68 -30.42
N GLY A 693 -19.90 -7.91 -29.34
CA GLY A 693 -19.88 -9.19 -28.64
C GLY A 693 -18.46 -9.56 -28.22
N TRP A 694 -18.08 -10.83 -28.42
CA TRP A 694 -16.73 -11.32 -28.14
C TRP A 694 -15.77 -11.19 -29.34
N SER A 695 -15.81 -10.05 -30.03
CA SER A 695 -14.96 -9.84 -31.21
C SER A 695 -14.45 -8.41 -31.26
N LEU A 696 -13.14 -8.28 -31.48
CA LEU A 696 -12.48 -6.99 -31.56
C LEU A 696 -12.83 -6.25 -32.86
N ARG A 697 -13.08 -4.94 -32.73
CA ARG A 697 -13.13 -3.99 -33.85
C ARG A 697 -11.75 -3.34 -34.03
N PRO A 698 -11.52 -2.58 -35.11
CA PRO A 698 -10.22 -1.91 -35.33
C PRO A 698 -9.75 -1.05 -34.16
N ALA A 699 -10.64 -0.32 -33.48
CA ALA A 699 -10.29 0.44 -32.29
C ALA A 699 -9.88 -0.47 -31.11
N GLY A 700 -10.57 -1.60 -30.91
CA GLY A 700 -10.18 -2.60 -29.90
C GLY A 700 -8.84 -3.27 -30.19
N GLN A 701 -8.52 -3.52 -31.47
CA GLN A 701 -7.20 -4.03 -31.87
C GLN A 701 -6.08 -3.03 -31.56
N ARG A 702 -6.32 -1.73 -31.76
CA ARG A 702 -5.36 -0.69 -31.37
C ARG A 702 -5.19 -0.60 -29.86
N LEU A 703 -6.28 -0.72 -29.10
CA LEU A 703 -6.27 -0.69 -27.64
C LEU A 703 -5.34 -1.75 -27.03
N GLN A 704 -5.15 -2.90 -27.68
CA GLN A 704 -4.23 -3.95 -27.22
C GLN A 704 -2.79 -3.46 -27.03
N ARG A 705 -2.38 -2.46 -27.82
CA ARG A 705 -1.01 -1.91 -27.87
C ARG A 705 -0.85 -0.60 -27.10
N VAL A 706 -1.90 -0.14 -26.40
CA VAL A 706 -1.83 1.07 -25.57
C VAL A 706 -1.78 0.66 -24.10
N PHE A 707 -0.64 0.93 -23.45
CA PHE A 707 -0.34 0.59 -22.07
C PHE A 707 -0.28 1.86 -21.22
N ASN A 708 -1.45 2.39 -20.88
CA ASN A 708 -1.60 3.61 -20.07
C ASN A 708 -2.88 3.52 -19.21
N GLU A 709 -2.93 4.25 -18.10
CA GLU A 709 -4.13 4.31 -17.24
C GLU A 709 -5.36 4.90 -17.95
N SER A 710 -5.12 5.73 -18.98
CA SER A 710 -6.15 6.34 -19.83
C SER A 710 -6.22 5.65 -21.20
N ASP A 711 -5.90 4.35 -21.29
CA ASP A 711 -5.81 3.55 -22.52
C ASP A 711 -6.99 3.76 -23.50
N LEU A 712 -8.22 3.56 -23.04
CA LEU A 712 -9.43 3.72 -23.85
C LEU A 712 -9.62 5.16 -24.32
N LEU A 713 -9.34 6.15 -23.46
CA LEU A 713 -9.42 7.56 -23.84
C LEU A 713 -8.40 7.91 -24.93
N ILE A 714 -7.17 7.40 -24.83
CA ILE A 714 -6.12 7.60 -25.84
C ILE A 714 -6.57 7.04 -27.19
N VAL A 715 -7.11 5.82 -27.22
CA VAL A 715 -7.65 5.21 -28.46
C VAL A 715 -8.79 6.06 -29.01
N LEU A 716 -9.72 6.51 -28.17
CA LEU A 716 -10.80 7.40 -28.62
C LEU A 716 -10.27 8.70 -29.22
N CYS A 717 -9.20 9.28 -28.67
CA CYS A 717 -8.56 10.47 -29.20
C CYS A 717 -7.95 10.21 -30.60
N ILE A 718 -7.35 9.03 -30.81
CA ILE A 718 -6.84 8.59 -32.12
C ILE A 718 -7.99 8.42 -33.12
N GLU A 719 -9.06 7.71 -32.75
CA GLU A 719 -10.22 7.48 -33.64
C GLU A 719 -10.89 8.78 -34.08
N HIS A 720 -10.93 9.78 -33.20
CA HIS A 720 -11.54 11.08 -33.50
C HIS A 720 -10.53 12.09 -34.09
N GLY A 721 -9.33 11.65 -34.46
CA GLY A 721 -8.31 12.47 -35.09
C GLY A 721 -7.87 13.67 -34.24
N CYS A 722 -7.87 13.54 -32.91
CA CYS A 722 -7.48 14.61 -31.99
C CYS A 722 -6.01 15.02 -32.16
N PHE A 723 -5.18 14.10 -32.67
CA PHE A 723 -3.74 14.24 -32.85
C PHE A 723 -3.33 14.54 -34.30
N ASP A 724 -4.30 14.59 -35.22
CA ASP A 724 -4.02 14.69 -36.65
C ASP A 724 -3.69 16.12 -37.10
N GLY A 725 -2.73 16.23 -38.03
CA GLY A 725 -2.30 17.49 -38.64
C GLY A 725 -1.53 18.41 -37.69
N LEU A 726 -0.91 17.84 -36.64
CA LEU A 726 -0.14 18.58 -35.65
C LEU A 726 1.36 18.49 -35.93
N ASP A 727 2.06 19.60 -35.70
CA ASP A 727 3.51 19.60 -35.65
C ASP A 727 4.03 18.87 -34.39
N PRO A 728 5.33 18.50 -34.35
CA PRO A 728 5.87 17.72 -33.23
C PRO A 728 5.72 18.37 -31.84
N SER A 729 5.87 19.69 -31.72
CA SER A 729 5.73 20.38 -30.43
C SER A 729 4.27 20.46 -29.97
N SER A 730 3.37 20.75 -30.89
CA SER A 730 1.92 20.70 -30.69
C SER A 730 1.43 19.34 -30.20
N LEU A 731 1.90 18.27 -30.85
CA LEU A 731 1.53 16.91 -30.49
C LEU A 731 2.05 16.53 -29.10
N ALA A 732 3.32 16.83 -28.80
CA ALA A 732 3.92 16.56 -27.49
C ALA A 732 3.14 17.25 -26.36
N GLY A 733 2.80 18.54 -26.55
CA GLY A 733 1.98 19.29 -25.60
C GLY A 733 0.59 18.67 -25.38
N LEU A 734 -0.11 18.24 -26.45
CA LEU A 734 -1.43 17.61 -26.27
C LEU A 734 -1.34 16.24 -25.59
N VAL A 735 -0.31 15.45 -25.87
CA VAL A 735 -0.11 14.14 -25.23
C VAL A 735 0.19 14.29 -23.74
N SER A 736 0.80 15.42 -23.30
CA SER A 736 1.03 15.68 -21.87
C SER A 736 -0.26 15.73 -21.05
N LEU A 737 -1.39 16.10 -21.66
CA LEU A 737 -2.70 16.11 -20.98
C LEU A 737 -3.12 14.72 -20.48
N LEU A 738 -2.65 13.67 -21.14
CA LEU A 738 -3.04 12.29 -20.86
C LEU A 738 -2.02 11.56 -19.97
N THR A 739 -0.90 12.20 -19.63
CA THR A 739 0.19 11.61 -18.83
C THR A 739 0.33 12.30 -17.46
N TYR A 740 0.03 13.59 -17.35
CA TYR A 740 0.18 14.36 -16.12
C TYR A 740 -1.06 14.39 -15.23
N GLU A 741 -0.85 14.62 -13.93
CA GLU A 741 -1.89 14.95 -12.96
C GLU A 741 -1.35 15.97 -11.96
N HIS A 742 -2.02 17.11 -11.86
CA HIS A 742 -1.67 18.13 -10.89
C HIS A 742 -2.09 17.71 -9.47
N ARG A 743 -1.08 17.48 -8.59
CA ARG A 743 -1.29 17.04 -7.19
C ARG A 743 -0.88 18.08 -6.14
N SER A 744 -0.52 19.30 -6.56
CA SER A 744 -0.13 20.37 -5.65
C SER A 744 -1.33 21.04 -4.99
N ARG A 745 -1.10 21.71 -3.84
CA ARG A 745 -2.08 22.58 -3.19
C ARG A 745 -2.14 23.97 -3.83
N VAL A 746 -1.12 24.34 -4.58
CA VAL A 746 -1.09 25.59 -5.36
C VAL A 746 -2.08 25.43 -6.51
N GLU A 747 -2.91 26.43 -6.78
CA GLU A 747 -3.82 26.35 -7.93
C GLU A 747 -3.01 26.27 -9.23
N PRO A 748 -3.31 25.33 -10.14
CA PRO A 748 -2.58 25.21 -11.38
C PRO A 748 -2.73 26.49 -12.23
N PRO A 749 -1.72 26.85 -13.03
CA PRO A 749 -1.82 27.96 -13.95
C PRO A 749 -2.98 27.78 -14.93
N SER A 750 -3.51 28.90 -15.41
CA SER A 750 -4.57 28.86 -16.43
C SER A 750 -4.06 28.16 -17.70
N PRO A 751 -4.85 27.25 -18.30
CA PRO A 751 -4.44 26.52 -19.50
C PRO A 751 -4.06 27.48 -20.64
N TRP A 752 -2.83 27.36 -21.12
CA TRP A 752 -2.34 28.10 -22.28
C TRP A 752 -2.21 27.18 -23.49
N TYR A 753 -2.58 27.70 -24.67
CA TYR A 753 -2.45 27.01 -25.95
C TYR A 753 -1.95 28.01 -27.01
N PRO A 754 -0.96 27.63 -27.85
CA PRO A 754 -0.36 28.52 -28.84
C PRO A 754 -1.36 29.08 -29.86
N ASN A 755 -2.41 28.34 -30.18
CA ASN A 755 -3.40 28.72 -31.18
C ASN A 755 -4.79 28.14 -30.88
N ALA A 756 -5.80 28.65 -31.60
CA ALA A 756 -7.20 28.24 -31.43
C ALA A 756 -7.45 26.77 -31.82
N MET A 757 -6.66 26.23 -32.75
CA MET A 757 -6.74 24.82 -33.16
C MET A 757 -6.41 23.90 -31.99
N LEU A 758 -5.28 24.12 -31.31
CA LEU A 758 -4.85 23.31 -30.15
C LEU A 758 -5.84 23.41 -28.99
N ARG A 759 -6.34 24.61 -28.69
CA ARG A 759 -7.40 24.80 -27.70
C ARG A 759 -8.66 24.00 -28.05
N THR A 760 -8.99 23.91 -29.34
CA THR A 760 -10.13 23.12 -29.82
C THR A 760 -9.87 21.62 -29.71
N ARG A 761 -8.64 21.16 -30.02
CA ARG A 761 -8.24 19.75 -29.83
C ARG A 761 -8.30 19.33 -28.37
N ALA A 762 -7.74 20.12 -27.45
CA ALA A 762 -7.83 19.86 -26.01
C ALA A 762 -9.29 19.76 -25.52
N LYS A 763 -10.16 20.70 -25.94
CA LYS A 763 -11.60 20.62 -25.64
C LYS A 763 -12.28 19.37 -26.21
N SER A 764 -11.82 18.86 -27.36
CA SER A 764 -12.32 17.61 -27.92
C SER A 764 -11.91 16.40 -27.07
N ILE A 765 -10.67 16.38 -26.56
CA ILE A 765 -10.21 15.37 -25.59
C ILE A 765 -11.08 15.41 -24.33
N ASP A 766 -11.32 16.60 -23.76
CA ASP A 766 -12.19 16.76 -22.59
C ASP A 766 -13.63 16.27 -22.83
N ARG A 767 -14.17 16.51 -24.03
CA ARG A 767 -15.52 16.02 -24.40
C ARG A 767 -15.56 14.50 -24.51
N LEU A 768 -14.52 13.87 -25.03
CA LEU A 768 -14.42 12.41 -25.10
C LEU A 768 -14.31 11.81 -23.69
N TRP A 769 -13.45 12.39 -22.85
CA TRP A 769 -13.34 12.01 -21.45
C TRP A 769 -14.67 12.14 -20.71
N ALA A 770 -15.39 13.26 -20.86
CA ALA A 770 -16.68 13.47 -20.21
C ALA A 770 -17.71 12.40 -20.62
N LYS A 771 -17.72 11.98 -21.89
CA LYS A 771 -18.59 10.87 -22.36
C LYS A 771 -18.17 9.54 -21.73
N LEU A 772 -16.88 9.23 -21.73
CA LEU A 772 -16.35 7.99 -21.13
C LEU A 772 -16.69 7.90 -19.64
N ARG A 773 -16.41 8.97 -18.89
CA ARG A 773 -16.71 9.09 -17.46
C ARG A 773 -18.18 8.84 -17.14
N VAL A 774 -19.10 9.31 -17.97
CA VAL A 774 -20.55 9.08 -17.79
C VAL A 774 -20.88 7.59 -17.93
N GLU A 775 -20.34 6.93 -18.96
CA GLU A 775 -20.59 5.50 -19.19
C GLU A 775 -19.95 4.61 -18.10
N GLU A 776 -18.76 4.98 -17.60
CA GLU A 776 -18.08 4.34 -16.47
C GLU A 776 -18.89 4.49 -15.18
N SER A 777 -19.28 5.73 -14.84
CA SER A 777 -20.03 6.04 -13.63
C SER A 777 -21.39 5.34 -13.62
N LYS A 778 -22.07 5.30 -14.79
CA LYS A 778 -23.36 4.60 -14.96
C LYS A 778 -23.27 3.12 -14.62
N ARG A 779 -22.11 2.48 -14.83
CA ARG A 779 -21.87 1.05 -14.59
C ARG A 779 -21.14 0.77 -13.27
N GLY A 780 -20.78 1.79 -12.50
CA GLY A 780 -20.04 1.64 -11.26
C GLY A 780 -18.59 1.16 -11.46
N LEU A 781 -18.01 1.40 -12.64
CA LEU A 781 -16.61 1.13 -12.91
C LEU A 781 -15.70 2.23 -12.34
N SER A 782 -14.41 1.94 -12.24
CA SER A 782 -13.41 2.97 -11.89
C SER A 782 -13.37 4.02 -12.99
N VAL A 783 -13.44 5.29 -12.61
CA VAL A 783 -13.53 6.40 -13.56
C VAL A 783 -12.14 6.78 -14.06
N THR A 784 -12.00 6.91 -15.38
CA THR A 784 -10.78 7.40 -16.03
C THR A 784 -10.48 8.82 -15.55
N ARG A 785 -9.22 9.09 -15.21
CA ARG A 785 -8.78 10.41 -14.72
C ARG A 785 -9.05 11.52 -15.74
N SER A 786 -9.25 12.75 -15.24
CA SER A 786 -9.41 13.92 -16.11
C SER A 786 -8.11 14.23 -16.86
N PRO A 787 -8.17 14.63 -18.14
CA PRO A 787 -7.04 15.26 -18.82
C PRO A 787 -6.59 16.51 -18.07
N ASP A 788 -5.27 16.73 -18.00
CA ASP A 788 -4.68 17.83 -17.23
C ASP A 788 -3.76 18.71 -18.09
N PRO A 789 -4.15 19.96 -18.40
CA PRO A 789 -3.39 20.82 -19.29
C PRO A 789 -2.19 21.52 -18.64
N THR A 790 -1.92 21.30 -17.35
CA THR A 790 -0.92 22.07 -16.59
C THR A 790 0.47 22.01 -17.22
N LEU A 791 0.91 20.83 -17.67
CA LEU A 791 2.23 20.66 -18.30
C LEU A 791 2.28 20.99 -19.78
N PHE A 792 1.16 21.37 -20.41
CA PHE A 792 1.10 21.60 -21.86
C PHE A 792 2.20 22.57 -22.31
N SER A 793 2.31 23.73 -21.65
CA SER A 793 3.22 24.80 -22.05
C SER A 793 4.68 24.37 -21.95
N ALA A 794 5.06 23.75 -20.84
CA ALA A 794 6.42 23.29 -20.60
C ALA A 794 6.84 22.20 -21.60
N VAL A 795 5.99 21.21 -21.85
CA VAL A 795 6.28 20.12 -22.79
C VAL A 795 6.32 20.63 -24.23
N HIS A 796 5.39 21.51 -24.62
CA HIS A 796 5.39 22.15 -25.94
C HIS A 796 6.65 22.98 -26.16
N GLY A 797 7.01 23.86 -25.21
CA GLY A 797 8.20 24.69 -25.28
C GLY A 797 9.47 23.86 -25.40
N TRP A 798 9.57 22.80 -24.60
CA TRP A 798 10.71 21.88 -24.66
C TRP A 798 10.81 21.17 -26.02
N ALA A 799 9.71 20.66 -26.56
CA ALA A 799 9.71 20.07 -27.89
C ALA A 799 10.01 21.11 -29.01
N ALA A 800 9.71 22.39 -28.78
CA ALA A 800 10.02 23.49 -29.71
C ALA A 800 11.47 23.98 -29.64
N GLY A 801 12.25 23.53 -28.64
CA GLY A 801 13.68 23.83 -28.52
C GLY A 801 14.06 24.89 -27.47
N HIS A 802 13.10 25.34 -26.65
CA HIS A 802 13.37 26.28 -25.54
C HIS A 802 14.35 25.72 -24.50
N SER A 803 15.13 26.57 -23.83
CA SER A 803 16.04 26.11 -22.77
C SER A 803 15.28 25.63 -21.53
N LEU A 804 15.98 24.98 -20.59
CA LEU A 804 15.34 24.36 -19.43
C LEU A 804 14.78 25.42 -18.46
N ASP A 805 15.48 26.54 -18.30
CA ASP A 805 15.08 27.72 -17.53
C ASP A 805 13.83 28.42 -18.12
N GLU A 806 13.67 28.41 -19.44
CA GLU A 806 12.50 29.00 -20.12
C GLU A 806 11.21 28.19 -19.90
N VAL A 807 11.34 26.87 -19.66
CA VAL A 807 10.17 25.97 -19.55
C VAL A 807 9.88 25.50 -18.14
N LEU A 808 10.84 25.58 -17.22
CA LEU A 808 10.65 25.25 -15.82
C LEU A 808 10.03 26.41 -15.06
N ASP A 809 9.00 26.10 -14.28
CA ASP A 809 8.44 26.99 -13.29
C ASP A 809 8.67 26.37 -11.91
N GLU A 810 9.63 26.90 -11.16
CA GLU A 810 10.08 26.35 -9.88
C GLU A 810 8.97 26.30 -8.82
N ASP A 811 7.93 27.13 -8.95
CA ASP A 811 6.79 27.11 -8.04
C ASP A 811 5.87 25.90 -8.27
N PHE A 812 5.93 25.28 -9.46
CA PHE A 812 5.03 24.20 -9.87
C PHE A 812 5.74 22.87 -10.19
N LEU A 813 6.97 22.89 -10.69
CA LEU A 813 7.64 21.72 -11.24
C LEU A 813 9.16 21.73 -11.01
N VAL A 814 9.64 20.74 -10.27
CA VAL A 814 11.09 20.51 -10.06
C VAL A 814 11.68 19.80 -11.29
N ALA A 815 12.93 20.10 -11.64
CA ALA A 815 13.60 19.57 -12.82
C ALA A 815 13.53 18.03 -12.98
N GLY A 816 13.71 17.25 -11.91
CA GLY A 816 13.61 15.79 -12.03
C GLY A 816 12.17 15.28 -12.24
N ASP A 817 11.15 15.99 -11.76
CA ASP A 817 9.76 15.69 -12.10
C ASP A 817 9.46 16.06 -13.55
N PHE A 818 9.98 17.19 -14.03
CA PHE A 818 9.92 17.55 -15.45
C PHE A 818 10.51 16.44 -16.32
N VAL A 819 11.75 16.00 -16.07
CA VAL A 819 12.39 14.90 -16.81
C VAL A 819 11.54 13.64 -16.77
N ARG A 820 11.00 13.28 -15.61
CA ARG A 820 10.10 12.12 -15.46
C ARG A 820 8.85 12.25 -16.34
N HIS A 821 8.20 13.40 -16.34
CA HIS A 821 6.99 13.62 -17.13
C HIS A 821 7.29 13.66 -18.63
N ILE A 822 8.41 14.25 -19.05
CA ILE A 822 8.86 14.19 -20.45
C ILE A 822 9.07 12.73 -20.88
N LYS A 823 9.70 11.89 -20.04
CA LYS A 823 9.85 10.45 -20.33
C LYS A 823 8.50 9.73 -20.44
N GLN A 824 7.51 10.07 -19.61
CA GLN A 824 6.14 9.53 -19.74
C GLN A 824 5.45 9.97 -21.04
N VAL A 825 5.68 11.21 -21.48
CA VAL A 825 5.20 11.70 -22.79
C VAL A 825 5.90 10.97 -23.93
N VAL A 826 7.22 10.77 -23.87
CA VAL A 826 7.99 10.01 -24.86
C VAL A 826 7.49 8.57 -24.98
N ASP A 827 7.25 7.89 -23.85
CA ASP A 827 6.69 6.53 -23.82
C ASP A 827 5.32 6.47 -24.50
N LEU A 828 4.41 7.38 -24.15
CA LEU A 828 3.08 7.43 -24.77
C LEU A 828 3.15 7.81 -26.26
N LEU A 829 4.04 8.72 -26.66
CA LEU A 829 4.27 9.05 -28.07
C LEU A 829 4.78 7.84 -28.87
N SER A 830 5.62 7.01 -28.26
CA SER A 830 6.10 5.77 -28.88
C SER A 830 4.94 4.82 -29.19
N GLN A 831 4.04 4.63 -28.21
CA GLN A 831 2.84 3.82 -28.37
C GLN A 831 1.90 4.43 -29.43
N ILE A 832 1.67 5.75 -29.39
CA ILE A 832 0.85 6.46 -30.40
C ILE A 832 1.45 6.30 -31.80
N ALA A 833 2.77 6.34 -31.95
CA ALA A 833 3.44 6.16 -33.24
C ALA A 833 3.23 4.75 -33.84
N GLU A 834 2.98 3.75 -33.00
CA GLU A 834 2.67 2.38 -33.42
C GLU A 834 1.19 2.21 -33.78
N VAL A 835 0.28 2.84 -33.03
CA VAL A 835 -1.18 2.62 -33.19
C VAL A 835 -1.92 3.69 -33.99
N ALA A 836 -1.28 4.80 -34.35
CA ALA A 836 -1.94 5.89 -35.08
C ALA A 836 -2.54 5.44 -36.42
N THR A 837 -3.75 5.89 -36.71
CA THR A 837 -4.47 5.63 -37.97
C THR A 837 -3.93 6.49 -39.12
N ASN A 838 -3.44 7.69 -38.81
CA ASN A 838 -2.84 8.61 -39.76
C ASN A 838 -1.30 8.50 -39.74
N SER A 839 -0.71 8.24 -40.91
CA SER A 839 0.75 8.13 -41.07
C SER A 839 1.51 9.43 -40.74
N GLU A 840 0.90 10.60 -40.91
CA GLU A 840 1.48 11.88 -40.53
C GLU A 840 1.55 12.02 -39.01
N THR A 841 0.50 11.58 -38.30
CA THR A 841 0.47 11.54 -36.83
C THR A 841 1.55 10.61 -36.29
N ALA A 842 1.74 9.43 -36.89
CA ALA A 842 2.82 8.52 -36.52
C ALA A 842 4.21 9.14 -36.76
N ARG A 843 4.39 9.86 -37.87
CA ARG A 843 5.65 10.56 -38.17
C ARG A 843 5.91 11.71 -37.19
N ALA A 844 4.89 12.53 -36.91
CA ALA A 844 4.97 13.62 -35.95
C ALA A 844 5.33 13.08 -34.56
N ALA A 845 4.71 11.98 -34.12
CA ALA A 845 5.03 11.36 -32.83
C ALA A 845 6.52 10.92 -32.73
N ARG A 846 7.07 10.29 -33.78
CA ARG A 846 8.50 9.93 -33.81
C ARG A 846 9.41 11.16 -33.82
N GLN A 847 9.00 12.25 -34.47
CA GLN A 847 9.74 13.51 -34.45
C GLN A 847 9.66 14.20 -33.08
N SER A 848 8.50 14.15 -32.42
CA SER A 848 8.32 14.65 -31.06
C SER A 848 9.24 13.93 -30.08
N ILE A 849 9.34 12.60 -30.17
CA ILE A 849 10.27 11.80 -29.35
C ILE A 849 11.70 12.33 -29.48
N LYS A 850 12.19 12.52 -30.72
CA LYS A 850 13.54 13.06 -30.96
C LYS A 850 13.72 14.48 -30.45
N ALA A 851 12.69 15.32 -30.53
CA ALA A 851 12.75 16.70 -30.06
C ALA A 851 12.75 16.81 -28.53
N LEU A 852 12.07 15.89 -27.84
CA LEU A 852 12.01 15.81 -26.39
C LEU A 852 13.29 15.20 -25.78
N ASP A 853 13.96 14.31 -26.50
CA ASP A 853 15.18 13.62 -26.05
C ASP A 853 16.45 14.46 -26.25
N ARG A 854 16.59 15.51 -25.43
CA ARG A 854 17.75 16.42 -25.41
C ARG A 854 18.12 16.90 -24.01
N GLY A 855 19.26 17.58 -23.87
CA GLY A 855 19.71 18.18 -22.59
C GLY A 855 19.67 17.20 -21.41
N VAL A 856 19.18 17.68 -20.26
CA VAL A 856 19.00 16.87 -19.03
C VAL A 856 18.17 15.60 -19.23
N VAL A 857 17.24 15.57 -20.20
CA VAL A 857 16.41 14.39 -20.49
C VAL A 857 17.24 13.30 -21.16
N ALA A 858 18.07 13.68 -22.14
CA ALA A 858 18.94 12.75 -22.87
C ALA A 858 20.08 12.22 -21.99
N ILE A 859 20.63 13.04 -21.09
CA ILE A 859 21.69 12.60 -20.16
C ILE A 859 21.19 11.52 -19.22
N ALA A 860 19.96 11.67 -18.70
CA ALA A 860 19.31 10.65 -17.91
C ALA A 860 19.00 9.34 -18.68
N THR A 861 19.16 9.32 -20.01
CA THR A 861 19.06 8.12 -20.86
C THR A 861 20.45 7.56 -21.15
N ARG A 862 21.39 8.45 -21.51
CA ARG A 862 22.78 8.10 -21.83
C ARG A 862 23.58 7.61 -20.64
N LEU A 863 23.34 8.01 -19.40
CA LEU A 863 24.06 7.42 -18.25
C LEU A 863 23.75 5.92 -18.11
N GLY A 864 22.52 5.49 -18.43
CA GLY A 864 22.19 4.07 -18.54
C GLY A 864 22.91 3.33 -19.68
N GLU A 865 23.37 4.06 -20.71
CA GLU A 865 24.14 3.53 -21.84
C GLU A 865 25.67 3.66 -21.63
N ASN A 866 26.16 4.77 -21.07
CA ASN A 866 27.56 5.06 -20.76
C ASN A 866 28.06 4.28 -19.55
N GLU A 867 27.22 3.96 -18.56
CA GLU A 867 27.58 2.93 -17.56
C GLU A 867 27.79 1.55 -18.21
N ALA A 868 27.20 1.29 -19.39
CA ALA A 868 27.51 0.10 -20.17
C ALA A 868 28.84 0.27 -20.94
N SER A 869 29.12 1.47 -21.46
CA SER A 869 30.33 1.87 -22.21
C SER A 869 31.60 2.02 -21.39
N GLU A 870 31.58 2.62 -20.20
CA GLU A 870 32.79 2.94 -19.41
C GLU A 870 33.46 1.69 -18.83
N VAL A 871 32.71 0.61 -18.65
CA VAL A 871 33.33 -0.69 -18.34
C VAL A 871 33.99 -1.32 -19.59
N ALA A 872 33.71 -0.83 -20.79
CA ALA A 872 34.49 -1.19 -21.98
C ALA A 872 35.85 -0.46 -21.99
N THR A 873 35.94 0.75 -21.42
CA THR A 873 37.18 1.56 -21.46
C THR A 873 38.20 1.21 -20.37
N ILE A 874 37.81 0.52 -19.30
CA ILE A 874 38.76 0.05 -18.26
C ILE A 874 39.61 -1.16 -18.75
N GLN A 875 39.33 -1.71 -19.95
CA GLN A 875 40.09 -2.82 -20.53
C GLN A 875 41.39 -2.42 -21.25
N ASP A 876 41.66 -1.13 -21.51
CA ASP A 876 42.83 -0.71 -22.30
C ASP A 876 43.94 0.02 -21.52
N GLY A 877 43.87 0.02 -20.18
CA GLY A 877 44.96 0.50 -19.32
C GLY A 877 45.93 -0.62 -18.95
N GLU A 878 46.98 -0.84 -19.75
CA GLU A 878 48.11 -1.69 -19.33
C GLU A 878 48.73 -1.17 -18.02
N PRO A 879 49.05 -2.03 -17.04
CA PRO A 879 49.65 -1.59 -15.79
C PRO A 879 51.13 -1.27 -15.99
N THR A 880 51.52 0.00 -15.81
CA THR A 880 52.90 0.40 -15.44
C THR A 880 53.01 0.68 -13.96
#